data_AF-A0A969TSF0-F1
#
_entry.id   AF-A0A969TSF0-F1
#
_cell.length_a   1.000
_cell.length_b   1.000
_cell.length_c   1.000
_cell.angle_alpha   90.00
_cell.angle_beta   90.00
_cell.angle_gamma   90.00
#
_symmetry.space_group_name_H-M   'P 1'
#
loop_
_entity.id
_entity.type
_entity.pdbx_description
1 polymer ?
#
loop_
_entity_poly.entity_id
_entity_poly.type
_entity_poly.pdbx_seq_one_letter_code
_entity_poly.pdbx_strand_id
1 'polypeptide(L)'
;MGLRLKQIRLKNWKCYREQKIQFDLNTDKNIWIVFGQNGYGKTSLLEAILWCLYGNEGISTKKLPDYFNRIALKKRKQINLSVQLNFEENGKNYFISRQATLIWRGTTPIVTPDEPTFNEDGKQRNNPREYIDSILPKSCKEFFFFDGVEIQRYAQLTQTDETKNAIEQILGIPELKNLREDADKALKQIEKDLNKASAANQTLKQKTDRLATLQEDIALRTGQLQQAKQDLENSIKIFEDCQEKARQIEDLNEKFKKLDDRDREKRYLEQEREKAQEAVENAFKKISLPLMREFMQEVHDDLQRKNIKKTGLSVSLKQLRELLNSDRCLCGRCMDDESRNYIRQTLEELKGSESLSQEIIQQNNIQTQLSRLLSDRNLDLNEILLKRDRLVDDIDELQQTIDNIKQDTKGFKRSEVEDTWRKLGAEEKNVENTRERINRLNKELDRVKQEEVRLLQEIETLGGQDKETATLVKQMKLAQGLRDAANELIEWYIGDRKQTIENTTSRIHDRVTNKPDEYRGIAIAPNYTLRVKTITGELLNPESLSAGEKEALAFAFITGLNIASETAAPLIMDTPFGHLDMQHQKNIVNALPNLPSQVIVLATDRDFQGELLQELRPHIAEILNIWRDADEDMSIVEVRE
;
A
#
# COMPACT_ATOMS: atom_id res chain seq x y z
N MET A 1 3.69 34.36 -19.74
CA MET A 1 3.05 33.68 -20.89
C MET A 1 4.02 32.58 -21.29
N GLY A 2 3.66 31.31 -21.16
CA GLY A 2 4.62 30.23 -21.39
C GLY A 2 4.93 29.98 -22.87
N LEU A 3 5.64 28.88 -23.14
CA LEU A 3 6.14 28.51 -24.45
C LEU A 3 4.99 28.23 -25.44
N ARG A 4 5.02 28.88 -26.60
CA ARG A 4 4.07 28.68 -27.71
C ARG A 4 4.82 28.51 -29.03
N LEU A 5 4.55 27.42 -29.74
CA LEU A 5 5.06 27.16 -31.09
C LEU A 5 4.39 28.11 -32.09
N LYS A 6 5.22 28.81 -32.86
CA LYS A 6 4.79 29.75 -33.91
C LYS A 6 4.87 29.14 -35.29
N GLN A 7 5.95 28.41 -35.56
CA GLN A 7 6.21 27.89 -36.90
C GLN A 7 7.22 26.75 -36.86
N ILE A 8 7.01 25.75 -37.70
CA ILE A 8 8.00 24.72 -38.00
C ILE A 8 8.26 24.66 -39.51
N ARG A 9 9.53 24.51 -39.90
CA ARG A 9 9.96 24.23 -41.28
C ARG A 9 10.70 22.92 -41.33
N LEU A 10 10.28 22.06 -42.24
CA LEU A 10 10.81 20.73 -42.46
C LEU A 10 11.44 20.66 -43.84
N LYS A 11 12.62 20.05 -43.94
CA LYS A 11 13.27 19.74 -45.21
C LYS A 11 13.84 18.34 -45.18
N ASN A 12 13.43 17.52 -46.14
CA ASN A 12 13.79 16.11 -46.30
C ASN A 12 13.58 15.26 -45.03
N TRP A 13 12.53 15.54 -44.27
CA TRP A 13 12.18 14.86 -43.02
C TRP A 13 11.06 13.83 -43.22
N LYS A 14 11.37 12.54 -43.17
CA LYS A 14 10.44 11.42 -43.41
C LYS A 14 9.60 11.64 -44.68
N CYS A 15 8.30 11.83 -44.55
CA CYS A 15 7.38 12.07 -45.65
C CYS A 15 7.36 13.54 -46.14
N TYR A 16 7.97 14.47 -45.39
CA TYR A 16 8.04 15.89 -45.74
C TYR A 16 9.29 16.19 -46.55
N ARG A 17 9.11 16.63 -47.80
CA ARG A 17 10.21 17.08 -48.66
C ARG A 17 10.61 18.51 -48.34
N GLU A 18 9.65 19.42 -48.39
CA GLU A 18 9.79 20.80 -47.93
C GLU A 18 8.41 21.25 -47.45
N GLN A 19 8.29 21.59 -46.17
CA GLN A 19 7.02 21.99 -45.58
C GLN A 19 7.23 23.13 -44.60
N LYS A 20 6.35 24.11 -44.64
CA LYS A 20 6.25 25.18 -43.65
C LYS A 20 4.86 25.11 -43.01
N ILE A 21 4.82 25.02 -41.70
CA ILE A 21 3.57 25.00 -40.91
C ILE A 21 3.64 26.20 -39.98
N GLN A 22 2.62 27.05 -40.02
CA GLN A 22 2.46 28.19 -39.13
C GLN A 22 1.32 27.89 -38.17
N PHE A 23 1.48 28.28 -36.92
CA PHE A 23 0.42 28.24 -35.91
C PHE A 23 0.08 29.69 -35.59
N ASP A 24 -1.09 30.17 -36.03
CA ASP A 24 -1.47 31.57 -35.79
C ASP A 24 -1.76 31.82 -34.31
N LEU A 25 -0.88 32.55 -33.64
CA LEU A 25 -1.02 32.88 -32.22
C LEU A 25 -1.86 34.15 -31.96
N ASN A 26 -2.36 34.83 -32.99
CA ASN A 26 -3.17 36.06 -32.85
C ASN A 26 -4.65 35.72 -32.60
N THR A 27 -4.91 34.99 -31.53
CA THR A 27 -6.26 34.50 -31.22
C THR A 27 -6.42 34.28 -29.72
N ASP A 28 -7.64 34.43 -29.23
CA ASP A 28 -8.03 34.16 -27.83
C ASP A 28 -8.23 32.66 -27.58
N LYS A 29 -8.14 31.86 -28.64
CA LYS A 29 -8.34 30.42 -28.65
C LYS A 29 -7.03 29.68 -28.43
N ASN A 30 -7.10 28.49 -27.83
CA ASN A 30 -5.92 27.74 -27.41
C ASN A 30 -5.72 26.39 -28.13
N ILE A 31 -6.56 26.02 -29.11
CA ILE A 31 -6.52 24.69 -29.74
C ILE A 31 -6.20 24.77 -31.24
N TRP A 32 -5.21 24.02 -31.69
CA TRP A 32 -4.90 23.78 -33.11
C TRP A 32 -5.12 22.30 -33.41
N ILE A 33 -5.82 21.98 -34.50
CA ILE A 33 -6.04 20.59 -34.91
C ILE A 33 -5.30 20.34 -36.22
N VAL A 34 -4.52 19.27 -36.27
CA VAL A 34 -3.83 18.80 -37.48
C VAL A 34 -4.42 17.45 -37.87
N PHE A 35 -5.35 17.46 -38.84
CA PHE A 35 -5.94 16.26 -39.40
C PHE A 35 -4.97 15.55 -40.34
N GLY A 36 -5.03 14.22 -40.39
CA GLY A 36 -4.36 13.44 -41.42
C GLY A 36 -4.62 11.95 -41.25
N GLN A 37 -4.58 11.19 -42.34
CA GLN A 37 -4.75 9.73 -42.24
C GLN A 37 -3.51 9.07 -41.61
N ASN A 38 -3.66 7.79 -41.25
CA ASN A 38 -2.53 7.01 -40.73
C ASN A 38 -1.43 6.88 -41.81
N GLY A 39 -0.19 7.13 -41.41
CA GLY A 39 0.96 7.15 -42.31
C GLY A 39 1.14 8.44 -43.13
N TYR A 40 0.32 9.47 -42.93
CA TYR A 40 0.45 10.75 -43.66
C TYR A 40 1.47 11.71 -43.01
N GLY A 41 2.00 11.41 -41.82
CA GLY A 41 3.11 12.17 -41.23
C GLY A 41 2.84 12.86 -39.90
N LYS A 42 1.67 12.67 -39.26
CA LYS A 42 1.35 13.21 -37.91
C LYS A 42 2.46 12.95 -36.88
N THR A 43 2.75 11.69 -36.59
CA THR A 43 3.85 11.30 -35.69
C THR A 43 5.21 11.81 -36.19
N SER A 44 5.40 11.88 -37.52
CA SER A 44 6.62 12.45 -38.10
C SER A 44 6.79 13.94 -37.82
N LEU A 45 5.70 14.70 -37.74
CA LEU A 45 5.71 16.10 -37.33
C LEU A 45 6.07 16.25 -35.85
N LEU A 46 5.49 15.43 -34.98
CA LEU A 46 5.82 15.39 -33.55
C LEU A 46 7.31 15.09 -33.32
N GLU A 47 7.81 14.04 -33.96
CA GLU A 47 9.22 13.65 -33.89
C GLU A 47 10.16 14.76 -34.43
N ALA A 48 9.73 15.53 -35.43
CA ALA A 48 10.52 16.66 -35.92
C ALA A 48 10.70 17.74 -34.86
N ILE A 49 9.62 18.07 -34.13
CA ILE A 49 9.66 19.03 -33.02
C ILE A 49 10.60 18.52 -31.93
N LEU A 50 10.45 17.25 -31.53
CA LEU A 50 11.30 16.61 -30.51
C LEU A 50 12.78 16.59 -30.90
N TRP A 51 13.11 16.25 -32.15
CA TRP A 51 14.48 16.28 -32.62
C TRP A 51 15.04 17.70 -32.69
N CYS A 52 14.24 18.67 -33.13
CA CYS A 52 14.67 20.06 -33.21
C CYS A 52 15.02 20.62 -31.82
N LEU A 53 14.21 20.33 -30.80
CA LEU A 53 14.47 20.73 -29.42
C LEU A 53 15.67 19.95 -28.83
N TYR A 54 15.58 18.61 -28.78
CA TYR A 54 16.49 17.79 -27.96
C TYR A 54 17.65 17.14 -28.72
N GLY A 55 17.67 17.18 -30.05
CA GLY A 55 18.73 16.58 -30.86
C GLY A 55 18.87 15.07 -30.64
N ASN A 56 20.08 14.59 -30.34
CA ASN A 56 20.39 13.17 -30.12
C ASN A 56 19.61 12.54 -28.95
N GLU A 57 19.18 13.37 -27.99
CA GLU A 57 18.39 12.91 -26.84
C GLU A 57 16.88 12.80 -27.17
N GLY A 58 16.42 13.53 -28.18
CA GLY A 58 15.09 13.33 -28.76
C GLY A 58 15.07 12.13 -29.70
N ILE A 59 15.98 12.12 -30.67
CA ILE A 59 16.14 11.03 -31.65
C ILE A 59 17.61 10.69 -31.79
N SER A 60 17.96 9.45 -31.42
CA SER A 60 19.34 8.98 -31.49
C SER A 60 19.92 9.12 -32.90
N THR A 61 21.16 9.61 -32.99
CA THR A 61 21.91 9.72 -34.26
C THR A 61 21.99 8.39 -35.01
N LYS A 62 21.94 7.25 -34.30
CA LYS A 62 21.89 5.91 -34.92
C LYS A 62 20.59 5.64 -35.69
N LYS A 63 19.47 6.19 -35.21
CA LYS A 63 18.15 6.08 -35.84
C LYS A 63 17.90 7.20 -36.86
N LEU A 64 18.65 8.31 -36.78
CA LEU A 64 18.50 9.47 -37.67
C LEU A 64 18.56 9.15 -39.19
N PRO A 65 19.31 8.14 -39.69
CA PRO A 65 19.23 7.73 -41.10
C PRO A 65 17.80 7.41 -41.57
N ASP A 66 16.96 6.85 -40.70
CA ASP A 66 15.58 6.47 -41.02
C ASP A 66 14.62 7.67 -41.15
N TYR A 67 15.09 8.86 -40.73
CA TYR A 67 14.32 10.11 -40.78
C TYR A 67 14.60 10.93 -42.02
N PHE A 68 15.58 10.56 -42.84
CA PHE A 68 15.76 11.18 -44.16
C PHE A 68 14.65 10.75 -45.10
N ASN A 69 14.17 11.69 -45.92
CA ASN A 69 13.15 11.40 -46.92
C ASN A 69 13.62 10.31 -47.89
N ARG A 70 12.88 9.20 -47.95
CA ARG A 70 13.25 7.99 -48.72
C ARG A 70 13.32 8.23 -50.23
N ILE A 71 12.52 9.15 -50.76
CA ILE A 71 12.48 9.44 -52.20
C ILE A 71 13.69 10.30 -52.57
N ALA A 72 14.00 11.30 -51.75
CA ALA A 72 15.21 12.09 -51.90
C ALA A 72 16.44 11.17 -51.87
N LEU A 73 16.49 10.18 -50.95
CA LEU A 73 17.56 9.19 -50.81
C LEU A 73 17.82 8.37 -52.07
N LYS A 74 16.77 8.05 -52.85
CA LYS A 74 16.92 7.32 -54.12
C LYS A 74 17.57 8.17 -55.22
N LYS A 75 17.43 9.50 -55.16
CA LYS A 75 17.83 10.42 -56.24
C LYS A 75 19.23 11.02 -56.04
N ARG A 76 19.80 11.00 -54.83
CA ARG A 76 21.04 11.71 -54.50
C ARG A 76 21.96 10.89 -53.58
N LYS A 77 23.27 10.95 -53.84
CA LYS A 77 24.31 10.33 -53.00
C LYS A 77 24.59 11.09 -51.69
N GLN A 78 24.19 12.37 -51.64
CA GLN A 78 24.30 13.23 -50.48
C GLN A 78 23.00 14.01 -50.30
N ILE A 79 22.49 14.05 -49.07
CA ILE A 79 21.24 14.73 -48.73
C ILE A 79 21.38 15.45 -47.42
N ASN A 80 20.86 16.67 -47.39
CA ASN A 80 20.78 17.46 -46.18
C ASN A 80 19.33 17.46 -45.69
N LEU A 81 19.15 17.19 -44.42
CA LEU A 81 17.90 17.28 -43.69
C LEU A 81 18.00 18.50 -42.77
N SER A 82 16.91 19.26 -42.65
CA SER A 82 16.84 20.37 -41.71
C SER A 82 15.48 20.51 -41.08
N VAL A 83 15.46 20.78 -39.78
CA VAL A 83 14.25 21.15 -39.04
C VAL A 83 14.50 22.48 -38.35
N GLN A 84 13.61 23.43 -38.58
CA GLN A 84 13.65 24.77 -37.98
C GLN A 84 12.38 25.02 -37.20
N LEU A 85 12.49 25.50 -35.96
CA LEU A 85 11.37 25.78 -35.08
C LEU A 85 11.47 27.21 -34.56
N ASN A 86 10.35 27.93 -34.67
CA ASN A 86 10.15 29.24 -34.06
C ASN A 86 9.14 29.08 -32.95
N PHE A 87 9.46 29.60 -31.77
CA PHE A 87 8.55 29.62 -30.63
C PHE A 87 8.71 30.92 -29.85
N GLU A 88 7.70 31.25 -29.06
CA GLU A 88 7.71 32.38 -28.15
C GLU A 88 7.62 31.89 -26.72
N GLU A 89 8.38 32.52 -25.82
CA GLU A 89 8.31 32.26 -24.40
C GLU A 89 8.49 33.59 -23.65
N ASN A 90 7.58 33.89 -22.72
CA ASN A 90 7.60 35.10 -21.90
C ASN A 90 7.81 36.41 -22.71
N GLY A 91 7.21 36.47 -23.91
CA GLY A 91 7.27 37.62 -24.81
C GLY A 91 8.52 37.72 -25.67
N LYS A 92 9.49 36.80 -25.50
CA LYS A 92 10.71 36.71 -26.34
C LYS A 92 10.53 35.71 -27.47
N ASN A 93 11.18 35.97 -28.60
CA ASN A 93 11.14 35.09 -29.76
C ASN A 93 12.39 34.24 -29.84
N TYR A 94 12.20 32.94 -30.00
CA TYR A 94 13.28 31.96 -30.13
C TYR A 94 13.23 31.29 -31.50
N PHE A 95 14.42 31.04 -32.04
CA PHE A 95 14.64 30.29 -33.27
C PHE A 95 15.65 29.19 -32.99
N ILE A 96 15.32 27.95 -33.33
CA ILE A 96 16.26 26.85 -33.36
C ILE A 96 16.26 26.19 -34.74
N SER A 97 17.45 25.86 -35.25
CA SER A 97 17.63 25.10 -36.48
C SER A 97 18.64 23.99 -36.24
N ARG A 98 18.25 22.76 -36.58
CA ARG A 98 19.13 21.60 -36.63
C ARG A 98 19.22 21.07 -38.05
N GLN A 99 20.43 20.69 -38.44
CA GLN A 99 20.71 20.12 -39.75
C GLN A 99 21.51 18.83 -39.59
N ALA A 100 21.33 17.92 -40.53
CA ALA A 100 22.15 16.72 -40.63
C ALA A 100 22.39 16.38 -42.10
N THR A 101 23.60 15.95 -42.40
CA THR A 101 23.99 15.51 -43.73
C THR A 101 24.15 14.00 -43.75
N LEU A 102 23.48 13.34 -44.69
CA LEU A 102 23.66 11.92 -44.98
C LEU A 102 24.49 11.75 -46.25
N ILE A 103 25.56 10.96 -46.16
CA ILE A 103 26.44 10.61 -47.27
C ILE A 103 26.53 9.08 -47.38
N TRP A 104 26.31 8.56 -48.58
CA TRP A 104 26.51 7.13 -48.86
C TRP A 104 27.98 6.81 -49.09
N ARG A 105 28.57 5.93 -48.28
CA ARG A 105 29.88 5.32 -48.54
C ARG A 105 29.69 3.84 -48.90
N GLY A 106 29.56 3.55 -50.19
CA GLY A 106 29.19 2.22 -50.65
C GLY A 106 27.74 1.89 -50.29
N THR A 107 27.51 0.85 -49.48
CA THR A 107 26.18 0.43 -49.01
C THR A 107 25.79 0.99 -47.65
N THR A 108 26.70 1.66 -46.93
CA THR A 108 26.43 2.20 -45.60
C THR A 108 26.15 3.72 -45.64
N PRO A 109 25.00 4.17 -45.10
CA PRO A 109 24.74 5.58 -44.92
C PRO A 109 25.49 6.09 -43.69
N ILE A 110 26.25 7.17 -43.85
CA ILE A 110 26.89 7.90 -42.75
C ILE A 110 26.11 9.19 -42.54
N VAL A 111 25.67 9.44 -41.31
CA VAL A 111 24.95 10.66 -40.95
C VAL A 111 25.82 11.49 -40.02
N THR A 112 25.96 12.77 -40.36
CA THR A 112 26.69 13.76 -39.58
C THR A 112 25.74 14.90 -39.23
N PRO A 113 25.31 15.01 -37.95
CA PRO A 113 24.56 16.16 -37.47
C PRO A 113 25.47 17.39 -37.38
N ASP A 114 24.96 18.54 -37.82
CA ASP A 114 25.66 19.82 -37.72
C ASP A 114 25.41 20.47 -36.34
N GLU A 115 26.21 21.49 -35.99
CA GLU A 115 25.97 22.28 -34.79
C GLU A 115 24.63 23.03 -34.89
N PRO A 116 23.80 22.99 -33.83
CA PRO A 116 22.53 23.70 -33.82
C PRO A 116 22.72 25.22 -33.86
N THR A 117 21.93 25.90 -34.68
CA THR A 117 21.80 27.36 -34.61
C THR A 117 20.67 27.71 -33.65
N PHE A 118 20.92 28.62 -32.71
CA PHE A 118 19.92 29.06 -31.74
C PHE A 118 19.99 30.56 -31.52
N ASN A 119 18.86 31.24 -31.70
CA ASN A 119 18.75 32.68 -31.57
C ASN A 119 17.65 33.07 -30.58
N GLU A 120 17.91 34.09 -29.77
CA GLU A 120 16.96 34.79 -28.90
C GLU A 120 16.80 36.22 -29.42
N ASP A 121 15.59 36.61 -29.82
CA ASP A 121 15.27 37.91 -30.44
C ASP A 121 16.25 38.29 -31.58
N GLY A 122 16.62 37.29 -32.38
CA GLY A 122 17.53 37.44 -33.52
C GLY A 122 19.03 37.43 -33.18
N LYS A 123 19.41 37.35 -31.90
CA LYS A 123 20.82 37.24 -31.47
C LYS A 123 21.20 35.78 -31.22
N GLN A 124 22.28 35.33 -31.84
CA GLN A 124 22.79 33.97 -31.66
C GLN A 124 23.30 33.76 -30.22
N ARG A 125 22.93 32.62 -29.63
CA ARG A 125 23.33 32.19 -28.29
C ARG A 125 24.15 30.90 -28.38
N ASN A 126 25.10 30.75 -27.47
CA ASN A 126 25.87 29.51 -27.30
C ASN A 126 25.11 28.54 -26.38
N ASN A 127 25.53 27.27 -26.37
CA ASN A 127 24.95 26.21 -25.53
C ASN A 127 23.42 26.06 -25.62
N PRO A 128 22.84 25.90 -26.82
CA PRO A 128 21.38 25.81 -26.96
C PRO A 128 20.74 24.65 -26.19
N ARG A 129 21.50 23.60 -25.88
CA ARG A 129 21.00 22.49 -25.07
C ARG A 129 20.65 22.93 -23.65
N GLU A 130 21.53 23.68 -22.99
CA GLU A 130 21.31 24.16 -21.61
C GLU A 130 20.10 25.11 -21.55
N TYR A 131 19.96 25.99 -22.55
CA TYR A 131 18.79 26.88 -22.64
C TYR A 131 17.49 26.09 -22.84
N ILE A 132 17.45 25.15 -23.79
CA ILE A 132 16.23 24.35 -24.02
C ILE A 132 15.89 23.51 -22.80
N ASP A 133 16.88 22.91 -22.14
CA ASP A 133 16.66 22.10 -20.95
C ASP A 133 16.18 22.95 -19.75
N SER A 134 16.57 24.23 -19.67
CA SER A 134 16.01 25.17 -18.68
C SER A 134 14.57 25.60 -18.94
N ILE A 135 14.14 25.59 -20.21
CA ILE A 135 12.80 26.03 -20.63
C ILE A 135 11.82 24.86 -20.60
N LEU A 136 12.24 23.73 -21.16
CA LEU A 136 11.45 22.52 -21.30
C LEU A 136 12.35 21.29 -21.10
N PRO A 137 12.61 20.90 -19.84
CA PRO A 137 13.53 19.81 -19.52
C PRO A 137 13.18 18.54 -20.27
N LYS A 138 14.20 17.84 -20.80
CA LYS A 138 13.98 16.63 -21.61
C LYS A 138 13.24 15.51 -20.87
N SER A 139 13.48 15.42 -19.56
CA SER A 139 12.88 14.46 -18.63
C SER A 139 11.36 14.61 -18.59
N CYS A 140 10.87 15.78 -19.00
CA CYS A 140 9.49 16.19 -18.91
C CYS A 140 8.76 16.13 -20.25
N LYS A 141 9.49 15.80 -21.35
CA LYS A 141 8.94 15.74 -22.71
C LYS A 141 7.65 14.93 -22.76
N GLU A 142 7.57 13.88 -21.97
CA GLU A 142 6.48 12.91 -21.91
C GLU A 142 5.17 13.51 -21.37
N PHE A 143 5.25 14.60 -20.59
CA PHE A 143 4.08 15.33 -20.11
C PHE A 143 3.58 16.40 -21.10
N PHE A 144 4.40 16.83 -22.05
CA PHE A 144 4.04 17.88 -23.02
C PHE A 144 3.80 17.34 -24.43
N PHE A 145 4.45 16.22 -24.77
CA PHE A 145 4.37 15.53 -26.03
C PHE A 145 3.89 14.11 -25.75
N PHE A 146 2.57 13.90 -25.80
CA PHE A 146 2.02 12.59 -25.48
C PHE A 146 1.51 11.88 -26.73
N ASP A 147 1.87 10.60 -26.82
CA ASP A 147 1.33 9.65 -27.77
C ASP A 147 0.13 8.96 -27.12
N GLY A 148 -1.04 9.06 -27.73
CA GLY A 148 -2.27 8.42 -27.26
C GLY A 148 -2.14 6.90 -27.10
N VAL A 149 -1.20 6.26 -27.80
CA VAL A 149 -0.94 4.81 -27.71
C VAL A 149 -0.16 4.44 -26.44
N GLU A 150 0.73 5.32 -25.97
CA GLU A 150 1.56 5.05 -24.78
C GLU A 150 1.02 5.73 -23.51
N ILE A 151 -0.11 6.43 -23.58
CA ILE A 151 -0.61 7.28 -22.49
C ILE A 151 -0.84 6.51 -21.17
N GLN A 152 -1.18 5.23 -21.24
CA GLN A 152 -1.38 4.36 -20.07
C GLN A 152 -0.10 4.16 -19.25
N ARG A 153 1.09 4.26 -19.86
CA ARG A 153 2.36 4.14 -19.15
C ARG A 153 2.58 5.29 -18.17
N TYR A 154 2.04 6.48 -18.44
CA TYR A 154 2.24 7.64 -17.57
C TYR A 154 1.62 7.49 -16.18
N ALA A 155 0.49 6.77 -16.09
CA ALA A 155 -0.10 6.43 -14.79
C ALA A 155 0.76 5.45 -13.98
N GLN A 156 1.70 4.74 -14.62
CA GLN A 156 2.59 3.76 -14.00
C GLN A 156 4.00 4.34 -13.75
N LEU A 157 4.45 5.29 -14.58
CA LEU A 157 5.79 5.89 -14.54
C LEU A 157 6.08 6.73 -13.29
N THR A 158 5.06 7.15 -12.53
CA THR A 158 5.22 7.94 -11.29
C THR A 158 5.90 7.19 -10.13
N GLN A 159 6.39 5.97 -10.34
CA GLN A 159 7.02 5.14 -9.31
C GLN A 159 8.55 5.29 -9.22
N THR A 160 9.21 5.92 -10.21
CA THR A 160 10.68 6.03 -10.28
C THR A 160 11.22 7.36 -9.77
N ASP A 161 12.43 7.35 -9.21
CA ASP A 161 13.14 8.56 -8.78
C ASP A 161 13.44 9.50 -9.96
N GLU A 162 13.61 8.96 -11.17
CA GLU A 162 13.78 9.72 -12.41
C GLU A 162 12.55 10.57 -12.72
N THR A 163 11.35 9.99 -12.63
CA THR A 163 10.08 10.72 -12.85
C THR A 163 9.83 11.74 -11.74
N LYS A 164 10.13 11.41 -10.49
CA LYS A 164 10.06 12.38 -9.38
C LYS A 164 10.94 13.60 -9.64
N ASN A 165 12.20 13.37 -10.02
CA ASN A 165 13.12 14.45 -10.34
C ASN A 165 12.66 15.26 -11.56
N ALA A 166 12.08 14.61 -12.57
CA ALA A 166 11.50 15.28 -13.73
C ALA A 166 10.34 16.21 -13.31
N ILE A 167 9.40 15.72 -12.51
CA ILE A 167 8.29 16.53 -11.99
C ILE A 167 8.81 17.70 -11.16
N GLU A 168 9.81 17.48 -10.30
CA GLU A 168 10.41 18.55 -9.52
C GLU A 168 11.10 19.63 -10.39
N GLN A 169 11.70 19.23 -11.51
CA GLN A 169 12.27 20.16 -12.50
C GLN A 169 11.18 21.04 -13.14
N ILE A 170 10.03 20.47 -13.53
CA ILE A 170 8.90 21.24 -14.09
C ILE A 170 8.37 22.28 -13.09
N LEU A 171 8.42 21.94 -11.80
CA LEU A 171 7.92 22.80 -10.73
C LEU A 171 8.92 23.91 -10.36
N GLY A 172 10.14 23.92 -10.90
CA GLY A 172 11.15 24.93 -10.57
C GLY A 172 11.77 24.76 -9.17
N ILE A 173 11.73 23.54 -8.63
CA ILE A 173 12.34 23.23 -7.33
C ILE A 173 13.89 23.28 -7.37
N PRO A 174 14.58 22.86 -8.46
CA PRO A 174 16.04 22.95 -8.54
C PRO A 174 16.59 24.36 -8.32
N GLU A 175 15.91 25.40 -8.79
CA GLU A 175 16.31 26.80 -8.65
C GLU A 175 16.34 27.21 -7.18
N LEU A 176 15.35 26.78 -6.41
CA LEU A 176 15.30 26.99 -4.96
C LEU A 176 16.41 26.21 -4.24
N LYS A 177 16.65 24.95 -4.67
CA LYS A 177 17.76 24.13 -4.14
C LYS A 177 19.12 24.78 -4.42
N ASN A 178 19.31 25.36 -5.61
CA ASN A 178 20.52 26.10 -5.99
C ASN A 178 20.70 27.35 -5.13
N LEU A 179 19.64 28.13 -4.89
CA LEU A 179 19.67 29.30 -3.99
C LEU A 179 20.16 28.91 -2.59
N ARG A 180 19.63 27.81 -2.04
CA ARG A 180 20.07 27.28 -0.75
C ARG A 180 21.55 26.88 -0.78
N GLU A 181 21.99 26.17 -1.82
CA GLU A 181 23.40 25.75 -1.95
C GLU A 181 24.36 26.94 -2.07
N ASP A 182 23.97 28.00 -2.77
CA ASP A 182 24.78 29.20 -2.89
C ASP A 182 24.82 29.99 -1.57
N ALA A 183 23.71 30.02 -0.82
CA ALA A 183 23.69 30.56 0.54
C ALA A 183 24.63 29.76 1.48
N ASP A 184 24.63 28.42 1.38
CA ASP A 184 25.54 27.56 2.14
C ASP A 184 27.02 27.79 1.80
N LYS A 185 27.35 27.97 0.51
CA LYS A 185 28.73 28.28 0.08
C LYS A 185 29.17 29.63 0.64
N ALA A 186 28.31 30.64 0.58
CA ALA A 186 28.58 31.97 1.12
C ALA A 186 28.79 31.90 2.64
N LEU A 187 27.92 31.20 3.36
CA LEU A 187 28.00 30.99 4.81
C LEU A 187 29.35 30.35 5.19
N LYS A 188 29.73 29.24 4.55
CA LYS A 188 31.02 28.56 4.80
C LYS A 188 32.24 29.45 4.56
N GLN A 189 32.17 30.35 3.58
CA GLN A 189 33.25 31.28 3.32
C GLN A 189 33.34 32.35 4.42
N ILE A 190 32.20 32.92 4.83
CA ILE A 190 32.12 33.91 5.90
C ILE A 190 32.60 33.31 7.23
N GLU A 191 32.22 32.07 7.56
CA GLU A 191 32.68 31.36 8.76
C GLU A 191 34.20 31.19 8.81
N LYS A 192 34.83 30.87 7.67
CA LYS A 192 36.29 30.78 7.57
C LYS A 192 36.95 32.12 7.83
N ASP A 193 36.40 33.19 7.30
CA ASP A 193 36.95 34.53 7.47
C ASP A 193 36.72 35.06 8.90
N LEU A 194 35.57 34.74 9.50
CA LEU A 194 35.27 35.03 10.90
C LEU A 194 36.22 34.29 11.86
N ASN A 195 36.51 33.01 11.62
CA ASN A 195 37.48 32.24 12.42
C ASN A 195 38.91 32.78 12.34
N LYS A 196 39.30 33.40 11.21
CA LYS A 196 40.60 34.08 11.10
C LYS A 196 40.61 35.39 11.87
N ALA A 197 39.56 36.20 11.72
CA ALA A 197 39.43 37.49 12.39
C ALA A 197 39.31 37.35 13.91
N SER A 198 38.64 36.31 14.41
CA SER A 198 38.45 36.04 15.84
C SER A 198 39.71 35.56 16.55
N ALA A 199 40.80 35.24 15.83
CA ALA A 199 42.03 34.68 16.41
C ALA A 199 42.68 35.55 17.49
N ALA A 200 42.48 36.88 17.44
CA ALA A 200 43.00 37.83 18.42
C ALA A 200 42.22 37.86 19.74
N ASN A 201 40.96 37.39 19.76
CA ASN A 201 40.10 37.38 20.94
C ASN A 201 39.81 35.93 21.36
N GLN A 202 40.47 35.47 22.44
CA GLN A 202 40.40 34.08 22.89
C GLN A 202 38.98 33.63 23.25
N THR A 203 38.16 34.52 23.83
CA THR A 203 36.76 34.21 24.18
C THR A 203 35.90 34.10 22.93
N LEU A 204 36.05 35.02 21.98
CA LEU A 204 35.34 34.97 20.70
C LEU A 204 35.73 33.71 19.91
N LYS A 205 37.02 33.39 19.85
CA LYS A 205 37.54 32.19 19.20
C LYS A 205 36.94 30.90 19.77
N GLN A 206 36.87 30.77 21.10
CA GLN A 206 36.25 29.60 21.74
C GLN A 206 34.77 29.45 21.34
N LYS A 207 34.05 30.58 21.23
CA LYS A 207 32.64 30.58 20.83
C LYS A 207 32.46 30.27 19.34
N THR A 208 33.32 30.79 18.46
CA THR A 208 33.28 30.46 17.02
C THR A 208 33.68 29.01 16.74
N ASP A 209 34.67 28.46 17.47
CA ASP A 209 35.02 27.04 17.40
C ASP A 209 33.85 26.16 17.88
N ARG A 210 33.19 26.55 18.97
CA ARG A 210 31.99 25.85 19.46
C ARG A 210 30.83 25.90 18.45
N LEU A 211 30.63 27.05 17.79
CA LEU A 211 29.63 27.20 16.75
C LEU A 211 29.89 26.24 15.58
N ALA A 212 31.14 26.16 15.11
CA ALA A 212 31.51 25.22 14.06
C ALA A 212 31.21 23.76 14.46
N THR A 213 31.52 23.36 15.71
CA THR A 213 31.18 22.01 16.18
C THR A 213 29.69 21.74 16.27
N LEU A 214 28.88 22.74 16.66
CA LEU A 214 27.42 22.63 16.68
C LEU A 214 26.85 22.51 15.28
N GLN A 215 27.37 23.27 14.31
CA GLN A 215 26.96 23.22 12.92
C GLN A 215 27.29 21.86 12.27
N GLU A 216 28.44 21.27 12.60
CA GLU A 216 28.77 19.90 12.21
C GLU A 216 27.80 18.87 12.80
N ASP A 217 27.41 19.01 14.07
CA ASP A 217 26.41 18.14 14.70
C ASP A 217 25.02 18.32 14.07
N ILE A 218 24.61 19.56 13.76
CA ILE A 218 23.37 19.85 13.02
C ILE A 218 23.41 19.18 11.65
N ALA A 219 24.52 19.31 10.91
CA ALA A 219 24.66 18.69 9.59
C ALA A 219 24.56 17.16 9.67
N LEU A 220 25.25 16.54 10.64
CA LEU A 220 25.20 15.10 10.88
C LEU A 220 23.77 14.62 11.20
N ARG A 221 23.09 15.30 12.14
CA ARG A 221 21.72 14.97 12.55
C ARG A 221 20.72 15.20 11.42
N THR A 222 20.90 16.24 10.62
CA THR A 222 20.10 16.51 9.43
C THR A 222 20.27 15.38 8.40
N GLY A 223 21.49 14.90 8.17
CA GLY A 223 21.76 13.74 7.32
C GLY A 223 21.10 12.46 7.84
N GLN A 224 21.19 12.20 9.16
CA GLN A 224 20.52 11.06 9.79
C GLN A 224 18.99 11.15 9.68
N LEU A 225 18.42 12.35 9.82
CA LEU A 225 17.00 12.60 9.66
C LEU A 225 16.57 12.35 8.21
N GLN A 226 17.35 12.82 7.23
CA GLN A 226 17.07 12.59 5.82
C GLN A 226 17.13 11.10 5.47
N GLN A 227 18.13 10.38 5.97
CA GLN A 227 18.21 8.93 5.81
C GLN A 227 17.00 8.24 6.45
N ALA A 228 16.61 8.62 7.67
CA ALA A 228 15.44 8.04 8.33
C ALA A 228 14.13 8.33 7.58
N LYS A 229 13.99 9.52 6.96
CA LYS A 229 12.85 9.85 6.08
C LYS A 229 12.85 8.94 4.83
N GLN A 230 14.00 8.68 4.22
CA GLN A 230 14.11 7.78 3.07
C GLN A 230 13.82 6.31 3.46
N ASP A 231 14.33 5.87 4.61
CA ASP A 231 14.03 4.55 5.19
C ASP A 231 12.50 4.41 5.40
N LEU A 232 11.85 5.46 5.91
CA LEU A 232 10.39 5.48 6.09
C LEU A 232 9.64 5.39 4.77
N GLU A 233 10.04 6.13 3.73
CA GLU A 233 9.43 6.04 2.40
C GLU A 233 9.52 4.62 1.84
N ASN A 234 10.68 3.96 1.99
CA ASN A 234 10.87 2.58 1.56
C ASN A 234 10.03 1.59 2.37
N SER A 235 9.99 1.73 3.69
CA SER A 235 9.14 0.90 4.57
C SER A 235 7.66 1.06 4.24
N ILE A 236 7.20 2.28 3.92
CA ILE A 236 5.81 2.52 3.50
C ILE A 236 5.50 1.79 2.19
N LYS A 237 6.39 1.86 1.18
CA LYS A 237 6.20 1.13 -0.08
C LYS A 237 6.06 -0.38 0.15
N ILE A 238 6.96 -0.96 0.94
CA ILE A 238 6.93 -2.40 1.26
C ILE A 238 5.65 -2.75 2.04
N PHE A 239 5.25 -1.90 2.99
CA PHE A 239 4.02 -2.08 3.75
C PHE A 239 2.79 -2.08 2.83
N GLU A 240 2.71 -1.15 1.89
CA GLU A 240 1.62 -1.05 0.92
C GLU A 240 1.55 -2.28 0.01
N ASP A 241 2.69 -2.75 -0.50
CA ASP A 241 2.77 -4.00 -1.29
C ASP A 241 2.31 -5.22 -0.48
N CYS A 242 2.70 -5.30 0.79
CA CYS A 242 2.26 -6.35 1.70
C CYS A 242 0.76 -6.26 2.00
N GLN A 243 0.23 -5.04 2.15
CA GLN A 243 -1.18 -4.80 2.43
C GLN A 243 -2.04 -5.22 1.25
N GLU A 244 -1.62 -4.90 0.01
CA GLU A 244 -2.34 -5.32 -1.19
C GLU A 244 -2.39 -6.85 -1.32
N LYS A 245 -1.26 -7.53 -1.10
CA LYS A 245 -1.20 -9.00 -1.06
C LYS A 245 -2.08 -9.59 0.03
N ALA A 246 -2.10 -8.99 1.21
CA ALA A 246 -2.94 -9.44 2.32
C ALA A 246 -4.44 -9.29 2.01
N ARG A 247 -4.82 -8.21 1.32
CA ARG A 247 -6.20 -7.94 0.92
C ARG A 247 -6.72 -8.94 -0.11
N GLN A 248 -5.89 -9.35 -1.05
CA GLN A 248 -6.23 -10.40 -2.03
C GLN A 248 -6.54 -11.76 -1.37
N ILE A 249 -6.03 -12.00 -0.16
CA ILE A 249 -6.19 -13.25 0.60
C ILE A 249 -6.98 -13.07 1.89
N GLU A 250 -7.70 -11.96 2.05
CA GLU A 250 -8.43 -11.61 3.28
C GLU A 250 -9.53 -12.63 3.58
N ASP A 251 -10.33 -12.98 2.57
CA ASP A 251 -11.37 -14.02 2.66
C ASP A 251 -10.78 -15.39 3.03
N LEU A 252 -9.59 -15.72 2.51
CA LEU A 252 -8.90 -16.96 2.87
C LEU A 252 -8.45 -16.96 4.34
N ASN A 253 -7.98 -15.83 4.86
CA ASN A 253 -7.57 -15.71 6.26
C ASN A 253 -8.75 -15.86 7.22
N GLU A 254 -9.92 -15.29 6.89
CA GLU A 254 -11.14 -15.49 7.66
C GLU A 254 -11.59 -16.96 7.65
N LYS A 255 -11.53 -17.62 6.49
CA LYS A 255 -11.84 -19.04 6.35
C LYS A 255 -10.90 -19.90 7.20
N PHE A 256 -9.59 -19.62 7.21
CA PHE A 256 -8.64 -20.35 8.06
C PHE A 256 -8.87 -20.12 9.56
N LYS A 257 -9.26 -18.91 9.99
CA LYS A 257 -9.64 -18.66 11.40
C LYS A 257 -10.89 -19.44 11.80
N LYS A 258 -11.93 -19.42 10.95
CA LYS A 258 -13.15 -20.22 11.17
C LYS A 258 -12.83 -21.71 11.22
N LEU A 259 -11.92 -22.19 10.37
CA LEU A 259 -11.46 -23.59 10.41
C LEU A 259 -10.82 -23.94 11.76
N ASP A 260 -9.96 -23.08 12.30
CA ASP A 260 -9.31 -23.28 13.60
C ASP A 260 -10.32 -23.33 14.75
N ASP A 261 -11.31 -22.44 14.75
CA ASP A 261 -12.35 -22.41 15.78
C ASP A 261 -13.19 -23.70 15.74
N ARG A 262 -13.54 -24.17 14.53
CA ARG A 262 -14.28 -25.43 14.35
C ARG A 262 -13.47 -26.66 14.69
N ASP A 263 -12.19 -26.71 14.34
CA ASP A 263 -11.29 -27.80 14.74
C ASP A 263 -11.13 -27.86 16.27
N ARG A 264 -11.09 -26.72 16.97
CA ARG A 264 -11.06 -26.68 18.44
C ARG A 264 -12.37 -27.16 19.06
N GLU A 265 -13.50 -26.70 18.53
CA GLU A 265 -14.83 -27.11 18.96
C GLU A 265 -15.02 -28.62 18.78
N LYS A 266 -14.62 -29.15 17.62
CA LYS A 266 -14.65 -30.59 17.36
C LYS A 266 -13.82 -31.38 18.36
N ARG A 267 -12.58 -30.97 18.64
CA ARG A 267 -11.72 -31.65 19.64
C ARG A 267 -12.35 -31.65 21.03
N TYR A 268 -13.01 -30.56 21.41
CA TYR A 268 -13.72 -30.48 22.69
C TYR A 268 -14.88 -31.49 22.74
N LEU A 269 -15.70 -31.56 21.69
CA LEU A 269 -16.80 -32.52 21.61
C LEU A 269 -16.31 -33.97 21.54
N GLU A 270 -15.21 -34.24 20.85
CA GLU A 270 -14.58 -35.57 20.81
C GLU A 270 -14.16 -36.02 22.23
N GLN A 271 -13.62 -35.13 23.05
CA GLN A 271 -13.31 -35.41 24.45
C GLN A 271 -14.56 -35.66 25.30
N GLU A 272 -15.62 -34.87 25.12
CA GLU A 272 -16.90 -35.08 25.82
C GLU A 272 -17.57 -36.40 25.39
N ARG A 273 -17.46 -36.77 24.11
CA ARG A 273 -17.93 -38.05 23.59
C ARG A 273 -17.16 -39.21 24.20
N GLU A 274 -15.84 -39.10 24.34
CA GLU A 274 -15.01 -40.11 24.98
C GLU A 274 -15.40 -40.32 26.45
N LYS A 275 -15.61 -39.24 27.22
CA LYS A 275 -16.14 -39.34 28.59
C LYS A 275 -17.53 -39.98 28.64
N ALA A 276 -18.42 -39.62 27.72
CA ALA A 276 -19.75 -40.24 27.63
C ALA A 276 -19.63 -41.74 27.31
N GLN A 277 -18.73 -42.12 26.42
CA GLN A 277 -18.46 -43.52 26.08
C GLN A 277 -17.89 -44.30 27.27
N GLU A 278 -16.95 -43.74 28.03
CA GLU A 278 -16.46 -44.34 29.28
C GLU A 278 -17.59 -44.52 30.31
N ALA A 279 -18.50 -43.53 30.42
CA ALA A 279 -19.66 -43.63 31.29
C ALA A 279 -20.61 -44.76 30.85
N VAL A 280 -20.82 -44.93 29.54
CA VAL A 280 -21.58 -46.06 28.98
C VAL A 280 -20.90 -47.39 29.34
N GLU A 281 -19.60 -47.54 29.11
CA GLU A 281 -18.88 -48.78 29.44
C GLU A 281 -18.95 -49.12 30.94
N ASN A 282 -18.81 -48.11 31.80
CA ASN A 282 -18.91 -48.28 33.24
C ASN A 282 -20.34 -48.63 33.67
N ALA A 283 -21.36 -48.07 33.02
CA ALA A 283 -22.75 -48.45 33.21
C ALA A 283 -22.99 -49.91 32.79
N PHE A 284 -22.44 -50.34 31.65
CA PHE A 284 -22.52 -51.73 31.17
C PHE A 284 -21.85 -52.72 32.12
N LYS A 285 -20.69 -52.40 32.70
CA LYS A 285 -20.04 -53.23 33.73
C LYS A 285 -20.94 -53.46 34.96
N LYS A 286 -21.84 -52.52 35.25
CA LYS A 286 -22.78 -52.57 36.38
C LYS A 286 -24.20 -53.01 35.98
N ILE A 287 -24.45 -53.35 34.71
CA ILE A 287 -25.81 -53.59 34.19
C ILE A 287 -26.51 -54.80 34.82
N SER A 288 -25.72 -55.74 35.34
CA SER A 288 -26.19 -56.91 36.05
C SER A 288 -26.87 -56.55 37.39
N LEU A 289 -26.51 -55.43 38.02
CA LEU A 289 -27.05 -54.99 39.31
C LEU A 289 -28.53 -54.53 39.21
N PRO A 290 -28.92 -53.65 38.25
CA PRO A 290 -30.34 -53.35 38.02
C PRO A 290 -31.17 -54.59 37.66
N LEU A 291 -30.64 -55.48 36.82
CA LEU A 291 -31.33 -56.71 36.37
C LEU A 291 -31.61 -57.67 37.53
N MET A 292 -30.69 -57.76 38.49
CA MET A 292 -30.84 -58.61 39.68
C MET A 292 -31.45 -57.88 40.87
N ARG A 293 -31.90 -56.63 40.72
CA ARG A 293 -32.33 -55.80 41.85
C ARG A 293 -33.51 -56.40 42.62
N GLU A 294 -34.52 -56.87 41.91
CA GLU A 294 -35.70 -57.50 42.53
C GLU A 294 -35.30 -58.76 43.32
N PHE A 295 -34.47 -59.62 42.70
CA PHE A 295 -33.94 -60.81 43.37
C PHE A 295 -33.06 -60.47 44.58
N MET A 296 -32.20 -59.45 44.47
CA MET A 296 -31.34 -58.99 45.56
C MET A 296 -32.16 -58.38 46.71
N GLN A 297 -33.25 -57.67 46.40
CA GLN A 297 -34.21 -57.17 47.40
C GLN A 297 -34.92 -58.32 48.10
N GLU A 298 -35.40 -59.32 47.34
CA GLU A 298 -36.06 -60.50 47.89
C GLU A 298 -35.14 -61.28 48.82
N VAL A 299 -33.89 -61.52 48.42
CA VAL A 299 -32.87 -62.17 49.26
C VAL A 299 -32.53 -61.33 50.49
N HIS A 300 -32.42 -60.01 50.34
CA HIS A 300 -32.17 -59.10 51.45
C HIS A 300 -33.30 -59.18 52.49
N ASP A 301 -34.55 -59.12 52.05
CA ASP A 301 -35.74 -59.18 52.89
C ASP A 301 -35.91 -60.55 53.58
N ASP A 302 -35.61 -61.65 52.89
CA ASP A 302 -35.64 -63.00 53.48
C ASP A 302 -34.57 -63.16 54.57
N LEU A 303 -33.35 -62.65 54.32
CA LEU A 303 -32.28 -62.63 55.33
C LEU A 303 -32.67 -61.77 56.54
N GLN A 304 -33.29 -60.60 56.34
CA GLN A 304 -33.80 -59.76 57.43
C GLN A 304 -34.77 -60.57 58.31
N ARG A 305 -35.76 -61.23 57.69
CA ARG A 305 -36.79 -62.01 58.39
C ARG A 305 -36.18 -63.17 59.18
N LYS A 306 -35.21 -63.89 58.60
CA LYS A 306 -34.52 -65.02 59.25
C LYS A 306 -33.63 -64.57 60.42
N ASN A 307 -32.92 -63.46 60.28
CA ASN A 307 -32.04 -62.93 61.32
C ASN A 307 -32.83 -62.49 62.57
N ILE A 308 -33.99 -61.85 62.42
CA ILE A 308 -34.86 -61.44 63.55
C ILE A 308 -35.27 -62.64 64.40
N LYS A 309 -35.64 -63.76 63.76
CA LYS A 309 -36.03 -65.00 64.47
C LYS A 309 -34.85 -65.62 65.22
N LYS A 310 -33.67 -65.67 64.59
CA LYS A 310 -32.46 -66.30 65.16
C LYS A 310 -31.82 -65.47 66.29
N THR A 311 -31.86 -64.13 66.21
CA THR A 311 -31.37 -63.24 67.29
C THR A 311 -32.24 -63.30 68.54
N GLY A 312 -33.56 -63.42 68.41
CA GLY A 312 -34.44 -63.66 69.57
C GLY A 312 -34.10 -64.96 70.33
N LEU A 313 -33.72 -66.02 69.59
CA LEU A 313 -33.32 -67.30 70.17
C LEU A 313 -31.97 -67.21 70.90
N SER A 314 -30.97 -66.52 70.33
CA SER A 314 -29.64 -66.38 70.95
C SER A 314 -29.66 -65.55 72.24
N VAL A 315 -30.47 -64.49 72.29
CA VAL A 315 -30.69 -63.68 73.51
C VAL A 315 -31.35 -64.53 74.60
N SER A 316 -32.37 -65.32 74.24
CA SER A 316 -33.07 -66.21 75.17
C SER A 316 -32.13 -67.28 75.76
N LEU A 317 -31.25 -67.87 74.95
CA LEU A 317 -30.26 -68.86 75.41
C LEU A 317 -29.24 -68.26 76.39
N LYS A 318 -28.77 -67.04 76.13
CA LYS A 318 -27.85 -66.35 77.04
C LYS A 318 -28.52 -66.06 78.39
N GLN A 319 -29.76 -65.59 78.38
CA GLN A 319 -30.55 -65.33 79.59
C GLN A 319 -30.80 -66.61 80.40
N LEU A 320 -31.11 -67.73 79.74
CA LEU A 320 -31.28 -69.03 80.40
C LEU A 320 -29.98 -69.56 81.03
N ARG A 321 -28.81 -69.32 80.39
CA ARG A 321 -27.50 -69.65 80.98
C ARG A 321 -27.18 -68.77 82.19
N GLU A 322 -27.48 -67.48 82.15
CA GLU A 322 -27.29 -66.57 83.28
C GLU A 322 -28.21 -66.94 84.47
N LEU A 323 -29.46 -67.35 84.19
CA LEU A 323 -30.41 -67.84 85.20
C LEU A 323 -29.92 -69.06 85.98
N LEU A 324 -29.18 -69.99 85.34
CA LEU A 324 -28.63 -71.17 86.02
C LEU A 324 -27.61 -70.83 87.10
N ASN A 325 -26.92 -69.71 86.94
CA ASN A 325 -25.89 -69.24 87.86
C ASN A 325 -26.45 -68.30 88.94
N SER A 326 -27.75 -68.05 88.95
CA SER A 326 -28.45 -67.22 89.94
C SER A 326 -29.10 -68.10 91.02
N ASP A 327 -29.08 -67.63 92.27
CA ASP A 327 -29.77 -68.29 93.39
C ASP A 327 -31.28 -68.00 93.44
N ARG A 328 -31.74 -67.05 92.63
CA ARG A 328 -33.15 -66.67 92.49
C ARG A 328 -33.58 -66.59 91.03
N CYS A 329 -34.78 -67.05 90.75
CA CYS A 329 -35.44 -66.90 89.45
C CYS A 329 -35.88 -65.44 89.23
N LEU A 330 -36.09 -65.03 87.97
CA LEU A 330 -36.59 -63.70 87.60
C LEU A 330 -37.93 -63.34 88.26
N CYS A 331 -38.74 -64.32 88.65
CA CYS A 331 -39.99 -64.13 89.38
C CYS A 331 -39.82 -64.03 90.91
N GLY A 332 -38.59 -64.11 91.43
CA GLY A 332 -38.26 -63.96 92.85
C GLY A 332 -38.23 -65.27 93.67
N ARG A 333 -38.62 -66.41 93.08
CA ARG A 333 -38.56 -67.74 93.72
C ARG A 333 -37.12 -68.23 93.86
N CYS A 334 -36.77 -68.90 94.97
CA CYS A 334 -35.46 -69.54 95.13
C CYS A 334 -35.27 -70.66 94.09
N MET A 335 -34.07 -70.74 93.53
CA MET A 335 -33.70 -71.75 92.52
C MET A 335 -33.38 -73.09 93.19
N ASP A 336 -34.36 -73.99 93.23
CA ASP A 336 -34.19 -75.38 93.68
C ASP A 336 -33.53 -76.26 92.60
N ASP A 337 -33.07 -77.44 93.02
CA ASP A 337 -32.33 -78.37 92.15
C ASP A 337 -33.20 -78.92 91.01
N GLU A 338 -34.51 -79.07 91.21
CA GLU A 338 -35.46 -79.43 90.15
C GLU A 338 -35.53 -78.36 89.06
N SER A 339 -35.68 -77.08 89.44
CA SER A 339 -35.70 -75.97 88.49
C SER A 339 -34.37 -75.84 87.75
N ARG A 340 -33.23 -76.02 88.44
CA ARG A 340 -31.90 -76.01 87.80
C ARG A 340 -31.76 -77.17 86.82
N ASN A 341 -32.23 -78.37 87.15
CA ASN A 341 -32.17 -79.51 86.24
C ASN A 341 -33.11 -79.35 85.04
N TYR A 342 -34.31 -78.78 85.22
CA TYR A 342 -35.20 -78.47 84.11
C TYR A 342 -34.56 -77.48 83.13
N ILE A 343 -33.98 -76.37 83.62
CA ILE A 343 -33.29 -75.41 82.74
C ILE A 343 -32.06 -76.04 82.07
N ARG A 344 -31.30 -76.90 82.76
CA ARG A 344 -30.19 -77.66 82.13
C ARG A 344 -30.70 -78.54 81.00
N GLN A 345 -31.77 -79.28 81.22
CA GLN A 345 -32.36 -80.15 80.21
C GLN A 345 -32.90 -79.35 79.02
N THR A 346 -33.61 -78.24 79.27
CA THR A 346 -34.06 -77.32 78.21
C THR A 346 -32.87 -76.75 77.43
N LEU A 347 -31.76 -76.41 78.10
CA LEU A 347 -30.55 -75.96 77.41
C LEU A 347 -29.88 -77.08 76.61
N GLU A 348 -29.92 -78.34 77.05
CA GLU A 348 -29.41 -79.49 76.29
C GLU A 348 -30.28 -79.82 75.07
N GLU A 349 -31.60 -79.77 75.19
CA GLU A 349 -32.53 -79.88 74.06
C GLU A 349 -32.28 -78.77 73.03
N LEU A 350 -31.83 -77.60 73.50
CA LEU A 350 -31.45 -76.46 72.67
C LEU A 350 -29.94 -76.44 72.30
N LYS A 351 -29.10 -77.40 72.69
CA LYS A 351 -27.65 -77.43 72.34
C LYS A 351 -27.40 -77.67 70.84
N GLY A 352 -28.36 -78.23 70.10
CA GLY A 352 -28.30 -78.32 68.63
C GLY A 352 -28.19 -76.96 67.91
N SER A 353 -28.28 -75.86 68.65
CA SER A 353 -28.31 -74.49 68.16
C SER A 353 -26.98 -73.72 68.28
N GLU A 354 -25.87 -74.30 68.76
CA GLU A 354 -24.60 -73.56 68.93
C GLU A 354 -23.98 -73.06 67.59
N SER A 355 -24.33 -73.69 66.46
CA SER A 355 -23.97 -73.24 65.10
C SER A 355 -24.63 -71.91 64.68
N LEU A 356 -25.65 -71.43 65.43
CA LEU A 356 -26.40 -70.21 65.08
C LEU A 356 -25.55 -68.95 65.11
N SER A 357 -24.55 -68.86 65.99
CA SER A 357 -23.78 -67.62 66.18
C SER A 357 -22.95 -67.24 64.95
N GLN A 358 -22.26 -68.22 64.34
CA GLN A 358 -21.44 -68.00 63.14
C GLN A 358 -22.31 -67.75 61.90
N GLU A 359 -23.43 -68.48 61.76
CA GLU A 359 -24.37 -68.27 60.67
C GLU A 359 -25.02 -66.88 60.70
N ILE A 360 -25.42 -66.38 61.87
CA ILE A 360 -26.01 -65.03 62.02
C ILE A 360 -25.00 -63.95 61.60
N ILE A 361 -23.72 -64.09 61.97
CA ILE A 361 -22.68 -63.14 61.59
C ILE A 361 -22.48 -63.12 60.06
N GLN A 362 -22.42 -64.31 59.43
CA GLN A 362 -22.31 -64.40 57.97
C GLN A 362 -23.52 -63.81 57.27
N GLN A 363 -24.74 -64.09 57.76
CA GLN A 363 -25.98 -63.57 57.19
C GLN A 363 -26.09 -62.04 57.33
N ASN A 364 -25.71 -61.47 58.48
CA ASN A 364 -25.67 -60.01 58.67
C ASN A 364 -24.64 -59.34 57.75
N ASN A 365 -23.48 -59.96 57.52
CA ASN A 365 -22.49 -59.45 56.58
C ASN A 365 -23.04 -59.41 55.15
N ILE A 366 -23.68 -60.50 54.70
CA ILE A 366 -24.31 -60.57 53.38
C ILE A 366 -25.43 -59.53 53.25
N GLN A 367 -26.29 -59.41 54.28
CA GLN A 367 -27.38 -58.42 54.32
C GLN A 367 -26.84 -56.99 54.20
N THR A 368 -25.75 -56.67 54.91
CA THR A 368 -25.11 -55.34 54.87
C THR A 368 -24.43 -55.06 53.54
N GLN A 369 -23.88 -56.08 52.87
CA GLN A 369 -23.33 -55.95 51.53
C GLN A 369 -24.44 -55.72 50.49
N LEU A 370 -25.55 -56.45 50.59
CA LEU A 370 -26.71 -56.29 49.71
C LEU A 370 -27.35 -54.91 49.88
N SER A 371 -27.51 -54.39 51.10
CA SER A 371 -28.09 -53.06 51.31
C SER A 371 -27.26 -51.95 50.66
N ARG A 372 -25.92 -52.06 50.73
CA ARG A 372 -25.02 -51.11 50.03
C ARG A 372 -25.21 -51.16 48.52
N LEU A 373 -25.28 -52.35 47.93
CA LEU A 373 -25.52 -52.52 46.49
C LEU A 373 -26.90 -51.99 46.05
N LEU A 374 -27.93 -52.18 46.88
CA LEU A 374 -29.29 -51.71 46.61
C LEU A 374 -29.44 -50.18 46.75
N SER A 375 -28.58 -49.55 47.56
CA SER A 375 -28.53 -48.10 47.78
C SER A 375 -27.80 -47.31 46.70
N ASP A 376 -27.04 -47.98 45.81
CA ASP A 376 -26.40 -47.31 44.66
C ASP A 376 -27.50 -46.78 43.71
N ARG A 377 -27.37 -45.53 43.26
CA ARG A 377 -28.40 -44.87 42.42
C ARG A 377 -28.58 -45.64 41.11
N ASN A 378 -29.80 -45.66 40.58
CA ASN A 378 -30.02 -46.10 39.20
C ASN A 378 -29.18 -45.22 38.27
N LEU A 379 -28.25 -45.84 37.54
CA LEU A 379 -27.65 -45.22 36.37
C LEU A 379 -28.75 -45.09 35.31
N ASP A 380 -29.08 -43.87 34.90
CA ASP A 380 -29.96 -43.63 33.75
C ASP A 380 -29.15 -43.86 32.46
N LEU A 381 -29.10 -45.12 32.05
CA LEU A 381 -28.40 -45.53 30.84
C LEU A 381 -28.95 -44.83 29.59
N ASN A 382 -30.26 -44.55 29.56
CA ASN A 382 -30.88 -43.91 28.41
C ASN A 382 -30.40 -42.46 28.25
N GLU A 383 -30.31 -41.71 29.36
CA GLU A 383 -29.79 -40.34 29.34
C GLU A 383 -28.34 -40.28 28.83
N ILE A 384 -27.49 -41.22 29.29
CA ILE A 384 -26.08 -41.30 28.88
C ILE A 384 -25.97 -41.66 27.39
N LEU A 385 -26.77 -42.62 26.90
CA LEU A 385 -26.80 -43.01 25.49
C LEU A 385 -27.28 -41.87 24.59
N LEU A 386 -28.37 -41.19 24.99
CA LEU A 386 -28.89 -40.01 24.30
C LEU A 386 -27.85 -38.89 24.22
N LYS A 387 -27.11 -38.65 25.32
CA LYS A 387 -26.02 -37.67 25.33
C LYS A 387 -24.91 -38.06 24.36
N ARG A 388 -24.48 -39.33 24.35
CA ARG A 388 -23.47 -39.82 23.41
C ARG A 388 -23.90 -39.65 21.96
N ASP A 389 -25.13 -40.03 21.63
CA ASP A 389 -25.62 -39.99 20.24
C ASP A 389 -25.71 -38.56 19.71
N ARG A 390 -26.21 -37.62 20.54
CA ARG A 390 -26.17 -36.19 20.19
C ARG A 390 -24.75 -35.68 19.93
N LEU A 391 -23.79 -36.06 20.78
CA LEU A 391 -22.39 -35.67 20.57
C LEU A 391 -21.81 -36.25 19.27
N VAL A 392 -22.26 -37.43 18.84
CA VAL A 392 -21.85 -38.00 17.54
C VAL A 392 -22.42 -37.17 16.40
N ASP A 393 -23.72 -36.87 16.44
CA ASP A 393 -24.38 -36.05 15.42
C ASP A 393 -23.75 -34.65 15.31
N ASP A 394 -23.49 -33.99 16.45
CA ASP A 394 -22.85 -32.67 16.49
C ASP A 394 -21.42 -32.70 15.91
N ILE A 395 -20.65 -33.75 16.19
CA ILE A 395 -19.30 -33.94 15.62
C ILE A 395 -19.36 -34.15 14.11
N ASP A 396 -20.33 -34.91 13.61
CA ASP A 396 -20.49 -35.19 12.18
C ASP A 396 -20.90 -33.91 11.42
N GLU A 397 -21.79 -33.10 11.98
CA GLU A 397 -22.20 -31.82 11.40
C GLU A 397 -21.03 -30.81 11.35
N LEU A 398 -20.22 -30.76 12.42
CA LEU A 398 -18.98 -29.99 12.44
C LEU A 398 -17.96 -30.49 11.42
N GLN A 399 -17.82 -31.82 11.27
CA GLN A 399 -16.92 -32.42 10.29
C GLN A 399 -17.29 -32.05 8.86
N GLN A 400 -18.59 -32.08 8.51
CA GLN A 400 -19.05 -31.61 7.20
C GLN A 400 -18.72 -30.13 6.97
N THR A 401 -18.90 -29.30 7.99
CA THR A 401 -18.57 -27.86 7.92
C THR A 401 -17.08 -27.65 7.69
N ILE A 402 -16.23 -28.40 8.41
CA ILE A 402 -14.77 -28.39 8.26
C ILE A 402 -14.37 -28.81 6.83
N ASP A 403 -14.98 -29.85 6.30
CA ASP A 403 -14.67 -30.38 4.96
C ASP A 403 -15.08 -29.41 3.84
N ASN A 404 -16.22 -28.72 3.99
CA ASN A 404 -16.63 -27.65 3.08
C ASN A 404 -15.62 -26.50 3.06
N ILE A 405 -15.17 -26.03 4.23
CA ILE A 405 -14.17 -24.94 4.33
C ILE A 405 -12.82 -25.40 3.74
N LYS A 406 -12.43 -26.66 3.95
CA LYS A 406 -11.20 -27.25 3.35
C LYS A 406 -11.30 -27.34 1.83
N GLN A 407 -12.49 -27.59 1.29
CA GLN A 407 -12.72 -27.61 -0.15
C GLN A 407 -12.62 -26.21 -0.76
N ASP A 408 -13.18 -25.20 -0.09
CA ASP A 408 -13.11 -23.79 -0.51
C ASP A 408 -11.69 -23.19 -0.42
N THR A 409 -10.83 -23.74 0.44
CA THR A 409 -9.44 -23.30 0.63
C THR A 409 -8.41 -24.16 -0.13
N LYS A 410 -8.89 -25.09 -0.96
CA LYS A 410 -8.05 -26.05 -1.68
C LYS A 410 -7.13 -25.35 -2.69
N GLY A 411 -5.82 -25.59 -2.57
CA GLY A 411 -4.80 -25.00 -3.45
C GLY A 411 -3.96 -23.90 -2.82
N PHE A 412 -4.36 -23.37 -1.66
CA PHE A 412 -3.59 -22.40 -0.89
C PHE A 412 -2.97 -23.04 0.34
N LYS A 413 -1.68 -22.78 0.61
CA LYS A 413 -1.06 -23.24 1.84
C LYS A 413 -1.31 -22.24 2.95
N ARG A 414 -1.81 -22.73 4.08
CA ARG A 414 -2.02 -21.96 5.32
C ARG A 414 -0.78 -21.14 5.73
N SER A 415 0.41 -21.75 5.64
CA SER A 415 1.67 -21.09 5.98
C SER A 415 1.93 -19.85 5.14
N GLU A 416 1.56 -19.86 3.85
CA GLU A 416 1.76 -18.73 2.94
C GLU A 416 0.84 -17.55 3.28
N VAL A 417 -0.39 -17.85 3.72
CA VAL A 417 -1.33 -16.82 4.20
C VAL A 417 -0.86 -16.22 5.52
N GLU A 418 -0.54 -17.06 6.51
CA GLU A 418 -0.03 -16.60 7.81
C GLU A 418 1.27 -15.81 7.68
N ASP A 419 2.19 -16.23 6.80
CA ASP A 419 3.44 -15.52 6.57
C ASP A 419 3.22 -14.14 5.94
N THR A 420 2.24 -14.00 5.04
CA THR A 420 1.87 -12.70 4.45
C THR A 420 1.35 -11.74 5.52
N TRP A 421 0.44 -12.19 6.38
CA TRP A 421 -0.09 -11.38 7.49
C TRP A 421 0.97 -11.07 8.56
N ARG A 422 1.87 -12.02 8.85
CA ARG A 422 3.01 -11.80 9.76
C ARG A 422 3.97 -10.75 9.20
N LYS A 423 4.28 -10.79 7.90
CA LYS A 423 5.09 -9.78 7.22
C LYS A 423 4.41 -8.41 7.28
N LEU A 424 3.11 -8.35 7.00
CA LEU A 424 2.35 -7.10 7.09
C LEU A 424 2.46 -6.46 8.49
N GLY A 425 2.22 -7.23 9.55
CA GLY A 425 2.34 -6.72 10.92
C GLY A 425 3.78 -6.34 11.32
N ALA A 426 4.78 -7.04 10.78
CA ALA A 426 6.19 -6.68 11.00
C ALA A 426 6.54 -5.34 10.32
N GLU A 427 6.08 -5.12 9.09
CA GLU A 427 6.31 -3.87 8.36
C GLU A 427 5.51 -2.70 8.94
N GLU A 428 4.28 -2.93 9.43
CA GLU A 428 3.51 -1.92 10.16
C GLU A 428 4.29 -1.39 11.37
N LYS A 429 4.84 -2.31 12.16
CA LYS A 429 5.69 -1.97 13.30
C LYS A 429 6.99 -1.27 12.89
N ASN A 430 7.56 -1.63 11.74
CA ASN A 430 8.75 -1.00 11.18
C ASN A 430 8.48 0.46 10.79
N VAL A 431 7.34 0.73 10.14
CA VAL A 431 6.86 2.08 9.81
C VAL A 431 6.67 2.91 11.07
N GLU A 432 6.03 2.35 12.10
CA GLU A 432 5.81 3.04 13.38
C GLU A 432 7.13 3.39 14.08
N ASN A 433 8.04 2.42 14.23
CA ASN A 433 9.36 2.64 14.84
C ASN A 433 10.18 3.72 14.11
N THR A 434 10.10 3.74 12.77
CA THR A 434 10.82 4.71 11.95
C THR A 434 10.23 6.11 12.10
N ARG A 435 8.89 6.24 12.19
CA ARG A 435 8.22 7.51 12.53
C ARG A 435 8.64 8.02 13.91
N GLU A 436 8.72 7.15 14.92
CA GLU A 436 9.22 7.54 16.24
C GLU A 436 10.69 7.99 16.22
N ARG A 437 11.53 7.31 15.42
CA ARG A 437 12.94 7.72 15.21
C ARG A 437 13.02 9.12 14.59
N ILE A 438 12.22 9.41 13.56
CA ILE A 438 12.14 10.74 12.94
C ILE A 438 11.72 11.80 13.96
N ASN A 439 10.68 11.52 14.76
CA ASN A 439 10.21 12.45 15.79
C ASN A 439 11.27 12.73 16.86
N ARG A 440 12.04 11.72 17.26
CA ARG A 440 13.17 11.91 18.19
C ARG A 440 14.27 12.77 17.57
N LEU A 441 14.68 12.46 16.34
CA LEU A 441 15.70 13.23 15.63
C LEU A 441 15.29 14.70 15.44
N ASN A 442 14.03 14.96 15.07
CA ASN A 442 13.50 16.34 14.97
C ASN A 442 13.63 17.09 16.31
N LYS A 443 13.20 16.49 17.42
CA LYS A 443 13.30 17.13 18.75
C LYS A 443 14.74 17.40 19.16
N GLU A 444 15.66 16.50 18.84
CA GLU A 444 17.08 16.70 19.12
C GLU A 444 17.65 17.82 18.25
N LEU A 445 17.32 17.84 16.96
CA LEU A 445 17.75 18.84 16.00
C LEU A 445 17.24 20.24 16.36
N ASP A 446 15.99 20.36 16.82
CA ASP A 446 15.44 21.61 17.35
C ASP A 446 16.21 22.13 18.58
N ARG A 447 16.60 21.24 19.50
CA ARG A 447 17.40 21.63 20.68
C ARG A 447 18.76 22.18 20.28
N VAL A 448 19.45 21.50 19.36
CA VAL A 448 20.77 21.92 18.89
C VAL A 448 20.69 23.23 18.10
N LYS A 449 19.66 23.40 17.24
CA LYS A 449 19.39 24.68 16.56
C LYS A 449 19.11 25.83 17.54
N GLN A 450 18.37 25.58 18.63
CA GLN A 450 18.17 26.59 19.67
C GLN A 450 19.48 26.97 20.38
N GLU A 451 20.39 26.01 20.61
CA GLU A 451 21.73 26.28 21.13
C GLU A 451 22.56 27.11 20.15
N GLU A 452 22.51 26.80 18.85
CA GLU A 452 23.16 27.57 17.78
C GLU A 452 22.69 29.03 17.78
N VAL A 453 21.36 29.26 17.82
CA VAL A 453 20.78 30.63 17.87
C VAL A 453 21.27 31.41 19.08
N ARG A 454 21.34 30.78 20.26
CA ARG A 454 21.86 31.45 21.47
C ARG A 454 23.34 31.78 21.33
N LEU A 455 24.13 30.86 20.80
CA LEU A 455 25.57 31.06 20.62
C LEU A 455 25.88 32.16 19.60
N LEU A 456 25.08 32.27 18.53
CA LEU A 456 25.17 33.34 17.56
C LEU A 456 24.90 34.72 18.17
N GLN A 457 23.92 34.83 19.08
CA GLN A 457 23.65 36.06 19.82
C GLN A 457 24.83 36.45 20.72
N GLU A 458 25.47 35.49 21.38
CA GLU A 458 26.67 35.73 22.18
C GLU A 458 27.84 36.22 21.30
N ILE A 459 28.07 35.58 20.15
CA ILE A 459 29.09 35.98 19.17
C ILE A 459 28.82 37.41 18.65
N GLU A 460 27.57 37.80 18.44
CA GLU A 460 27.19 39.16 18.04
C GLU A 460 27.59 40.19 19.10
N THR A 461 27.27 39.93 20.38
CA THR A 461 27.65 40.84 21.47
C THR A 461 29.17 40.98 21.65
N LEU A 462 29.93 39.89 21.47
CA LEU A 462 31.38 39.88 21.63
C LEU A 462 32.11 40.43 20.40
N GLY A 463 31.62 40.15 19.19
CA GLY A 463 32.20 40.56 17.92
C GLY A 463 31.99 42.04 17.59
N GLY A 464 31.07 42.72 18.27
CA GLY A 464 30.82 44.16 18.13
C GLY A 464 31.97 45.07 18.57
N GLN A 465 33.02 44.52 19.20
CA GLN A 465 34.18 45.28 19.68
C GLN A 465 35.17 45.66 18.57
N ASP A 466 35.17 44.93 17.45
CA ASP A 466 36.03 45.15 16.29
C ASP A 466 35.18 45.35 15.01
N LYS A 467 35.58 46.28 14.14
CA LYS A 467 34.76 46.68 12.98
C LYS A 467 34.73 45.62 11.88
N GLU A 468 35.84 44.90 11.68
CA GLU A 468 35.95 43.81 10.72
C GLU A 468 35.10 42.62 11.16
N THR A 469 35.27 42.20 12.42
CA THR A 469 34.52 41.13 13.08
C THR A 469 33.02 41.42 13.10
N ALA A 470 32.61 42.65 13.47
CA ALA A 470 31.20 43.04 13.49
C ALA A 470 30.55 42.99 12.10
N THR A 471 31.32 43.25 11.04
CA THR A 471 30.83 43.16 9.65
C THR A 471 30.63 41.69 9.24
N LEU A 472 31.61 40.83 9.55
CA LEU A 472 31.55 39.40 9.26
C LEU A 472 30.39 38.71 10.00
N VAL A 473 30.16 39.04 11.28
CA VAL A 473 29.02 38.51 12.04
C VAL A 473 27.67 38.90 11.42
N LYS A 474 27.53 40.14 10.93
CA LYS A 474 26.31 40.58 10.22
C LYS A 474 26.11 39.83 8.91
N GLN A 475 27.17 39.64 8.13
CA GLN A 475 27.12 38.88 6.88
C GLN A 475 26.74 37.42 7.13
N MET A 476 27.30 36.80 8.18
CA MET A 476 26.98 35.43 8.60
C MET A 476 25.49 35.30 8.92
N LYS A 477 24.93 36.21 9.71
CA LYS A 477 23.50 36.23 10.09
C LYS A 477 22.58 36.37 8.87
N LEU A 478 22.95 37.22 7.91
CA LEU A 478 22.20 37.38 6.66
C LEU A 478 22.27 36.11 5.80
N ALA A 479 23.45 35.52 5.65
CA ALA A 479 23.63 34.27 4.88
C ALA A 479 22.86 33.11 5.53
N GLN A 480 22.91 33.00 6.86
CA GLN A 480 22.16 32.00 7.62
C GLN A 480 20.65 32.19 7.50
N GLY A 481 20.17 33.43 7.68
CA GLY A 481 18.76 33.75 7.49
C GLY A 481 18.27 33.46 6.07
N LEU A 482 19.10 33.72 5.05
CA LEU A 482 18.79 33.38 3.66
C LEU A 482 18.71 31.86 3.45
N ARG A 483 19.69 31.10 3.98
CA ARG A 483 19.70 29.64 3.92
C ARG A 483 18.47 29.04 4.59
N ASP A 484 18.14 29.50 5.79
CA ASP A 484 17.03 29.00 6.58
C ASP A 484 15.68 29.35 5.92
N ALA A 485 15.52 30.58 5.45
CA ALA A 485 14.35 30.99 4.66
C ALA A 485 14.22 30.20 3.35
N ALA A 486 15.33 29.92 2.65
CA ALA A 486 15.32 29.09 1.45
C ALA A 486 14.89 27.65 1.76
N ASN A 487 15.35 27.05 2.87
CA ASN A 487 14.91 25.73 3.31
C ASN A 487 13.41 25.68 3.62
N GLU A 488 12.91 26.64 4.40
CA GLU A 488 11.48 26.74 4.72
C GLU A 488 10.64 26.95 3.45
N LEU A 489 11.11 27.79 2.53
CA LEU A 489 10.45 28.03 1.25
C LEU A 489 10.40 26.75 0.41
N ILE A 490 11.48 25.97 0.32
CA ILE A 490 11.50 24.71 -0.42
C ILE A 490 10.48 23.72 0.16
N GLU A 491 10.48 23.52 1.48
CA GLU A 491 9.57 22.56 2.13
C GLU A 491 8.10 22.97 1.93
N TRP A 492 7.80 24.25 2.12
CA TRP A 492 6.45 24.78 1.88
C TRP A 492 6.05 24.65 0.41
N TYR A 493 6.92 25.04 -0.52
CA TYR A 493 6.65 25.09 -1.95
C TYR A 493 6.39 23.69 -2.53
N ILE A 494 7.16 22.68 -2.12
CA ILE A 494 6.90 21.27 -2.50
C ILE A 494 5.51 20.84 -2.03
N GLY A 495 5.16 21.12 -0.76
CA GLY A 495 3.87 20.78 -0.20
C GLY A 495 2.71 21.47 -0.93
N ASP A 496 2.83 22.78 -1.16
CA ASP A 496 1.83 23.60 -1.85
C ASP A 496 1.62 23.16 -3.31
N ARG A 497 2.71 22.95 -4.07
CA ARG A 497 2.64 22.49 -5.45
C ARG A 497 2.03 21.10 -5.55
N LYS A 498 2.40 20.18 -4.66
CA LYS A 498 1.80 18.85 -4.61
C LYS A 498 0.29 18.92 -4.36
N GLN A 499 -0.16 19.72 -3.38
CA GLN A 499 -1.58 19.90 -3.10
C GLN A 499 -2.32 20.54 -4.28
N THR A 500 -1.68 21.49 -4.96
CA THR A 500 -2.23 22.13 -6.17
C THR A 500 -2.41 21.13 -7.30
N ILE A 501 -1.41 20.28 -7.57
CA ILE A 501 -1.50 19.20 -8.56
C ILE A 501 -2.62 18.24 -8.17
N GLU A 502 -2.66 17.78 -6.92
CA GLU A 502 -3.68 16.84 -6.43
C GLU A 502 -5.10 17.37 -6.61
N ASN A 503 -5.34 18.62 -6.20
CA ASN A 503 -6.63 19.27 -6.31
C ASN A 503 -7.03 19.48 -7.79
N THR A 504 -6.09 19.93 -8.62
CA THR A 504 -6.36 20.22 -10.04
C THR A 504 -6.60 18.93 -10.82
N THR A 505 -5.74 17.93 -10.59
CA THR A 505 -5.85 16.59 -11.17
C THR A 505 -7.16 15.93 -10.76
N SER A 506 -7.55 16.00 -9.48
CA SER A 506 -8.84 15.50 -9.00
C SER A 506 -10.02 16.16 -9.70
N ARG A 507 -10.02 17.49 -9.81
CA ARG A 507 -11.09 18.24 -10.50
C ARG A 507 -11.21 17.89 -11.97
N ILE A 508 -10.08 17.63 -12.65
CA ILE A 508 -10.09 17.21 -14.05
C ILE A 508 -10.59 15.76 -14.15
N HIS A 509 -10.08 14.86 -13.30
CA HIS A 509 -10.49 13.46 -13.26
C HIS A 509 -12.00 13.30 -13.01
N ASP A 510 -12.57 14.06 -12.08
CA ASP A 510 -14.01 14.06 -11.81
C ASP A 510 -14.84 14.48 -13.04
N ARG A 511 -14.26 15.26 -13.96
CA ARG A 511 -14.89 15.64 -15.23
C ARG A 511 -14.66 14.62 -16.34
N VAL A 512 -13.52 13.92 -16.34
CA VAL A 512 -13.14 12.99 -17.41
C VAL A 512 -13.54 11.55 -17.17
N THR A 513 -13.73 11.14 -15.91
CA THR A 513 -14.13 9.79 -15.55
C THR A 513 -15.52 9.43 -16.08
N ASN A 514 -15.69 8.18 -16.49
CA ASN A 514 -16.99 7.61 -16.86
C ASN A 514 -17.74 6.98 -15.66
N LYS A 515 -17.13 6.97 -14.46
CA LYS A 515 -17.73 6.44 -13.22
C LYS A 515 -17.74 7.47 -12.07
N PRO A 516 -18.49 8.57 -12.21
CA PRO A 516 -18.59 9.60 -11.18
C PRO A 516 -19.20 9.08 -9.86
N ASP A 517 -19.95 7.98 -9.91
CA ASP A 517 -20.56 7.33 -8.74
C ASP A 517 -19.64 6.31 -8.03
N GLU A 518 -18.45 6.03 -8.57
CA GLU A 518 -17.47 5.11 -7.98
C GLU A 518 -16.26 5.87 -7.42
N TYR A 519 -15.80 6.90 -8.15
CA TYR A 519 -14.57 7.64 -7.85
C TYR A 519 -14.84 9.08 -7.40
N ARG A 520 -14.00 9.57 -6.49
CA ARG A 520 -14.07 10.93 -5.94
C ARG A 520 -12.68 11.50 -5.70
N GLY A 521 -12.08 12.01 -6.76
CA GLY A 521 -10.76 12.60 -6.75
C GLY A 521 -9.59 11.59 -6.74
N ILE A 522 -8.40 12.15 -6.62
CA ILE A 522 -7.11 11.47 -6.72
C ILE A 522 -6.28 11.89 -5.50
N ALA A 523 -5.50 10.95 -4.99
CA ALA A 523 -4.48 11.19 -3.98
C ALA A 523 -3.09 11.00 -4.60
N ILE A 524 -2.15 11.88 -4.24
CA ILE A 524 -0.78 11.81 -4.72
C ILE A 524 0.14 11.44 -3.55
N ALA A 525 0.91 10.36 -3.68
CA ALA A 525 1.90 9.95 -2.70
C ALA A 525 3.13 10.89 -2.70
N PRO A 526 4.02 10.88 -1.68
CA PRO A 526 5.22 11.73 -1.62
C PRO A 526 6.18 11.57 -2.81
N ASN A 527 6.18 10.41 -3.45
CA ASN A 527 6.93 10.11 -4.67
C ASN A 527 6.16 10.43 -5.97
N TYR A 528 5.06 11.17 -5.87
CA TYR A 528 4.13 11.47 -6.97
C TYR A 528 3.34 10.28 -7.52
N THR A 529 3.36 9.10 -6.88
CA THR A 529 2.49 7.98 -7.28
C THR A 529 1.02 8.39 -7.16
N LEU A 530 0.26 8.16 -8.24
CA LEU A 530 -1.17 8.44 -8.30
C LEU A 530 -1.99 7.31 -7.67
N ARG A 531 -3.02 7.67 -6.91
CA ARG A 531 -4.04 6.75 -6.42
C ARG A 531 -5.43 7.34 -6.66
N VAL A 532 -6.35 6.54 -7.17
CA VAL A 532 -7.74 6.98 -7.35
C VAL A 532 -8.48 6.75 -6.04
N LYS A 533 -9.16 7.79 -5.56
CA LYS A 533 -9.95 7.70 -4.33
C LYS A 533 -11.38 7.29 -4.69
N THR A 534 -11.90 6.24 -4.07
CA THR A 534 -13.30 5.84 -4.24
C THR A 534 -14.23 6.69 -3.38
N ILE A 535 -15.54 6.65 -3.66
CA ILE A 535 -16.55 7.27 -2.79
C ILE A 535 -16.53 6.67 -1.36
N THR A 536 -16.15 5.39 -1.23
CA THR A 536 -16.01 4.72 0.07
C THR A 536 -14.76 5.17 0.84
N GLY A 537 -13.87 5.96 0.22
CA GLY A 537 -12.64 6.48 0.83
C GLY A 537 -11.42 5.58 0.65
N GLU A 538 -11.57 4.49 -0.10
CA GLU A 538 -10.49 3.58 -0.45
C GLU A 538 -9.55 4.22 -1.49
N LEU A 539 -8.26 3.88 -1.43
CA LEU A 539 -7.28 4.30 -2.41
C LEU A 539 -6.89 3.14 -3.32
N LEU A 540 -7.24 3.25 -4.60
CA LEU A 540 -6.96 2.26 -5.62
C LEU A 540 -5.65 2.56 -6.34
N ASN A 541 -4.84 1.53 -6.55
CA ASN A 541 -3.65 1.61 -7.38
C ASN A 541 -4.05 1.65 -8.86
N PRO A 542 -3.34 2.42 -9.72
CA PRO A 542 -3.66 2.55 -11.13
C PRO A 542 -3.73 1.20 -11.87
N GLU A 543 -3.00 0.19 -11.41
CA GLU A 543 -2.98 -1.16 -12.02
C GLU A 543 -4.35 -1.84 -12.04
N SER A 544 -5.17 -1.60 -11.01
CA SER A 544 -6.52 -2.14 -10.86
C SER A 544 -7.56 -1.52 -11.80
N LEU A 545 -7.23 -0.40 -12.44
CA LEU A 545 -8.11 0.33 -13.34
C LEU A 545 -8.15 -0.33 -14.73
N SER A 546 -9.29 -0.19 -15.41
CA SER A 546 -9.43 -0.51 -16.83
C SER A 546 -8.55 0.38 -17.71
N ALA A 547 -8.38 0.01 -18.98
CA ALA A 547 -7.56 0.76 -19.92
C ALA A 547 -8.05 2.21 -20.05
N GLY A 548 -9.34 2.44 -20.29
CA GLY A 548 -9.91 3.79 -20.43
C GLY A 548 -9.78 4.64 -19.16
N GLU A 549 -9.95 4.04 -17.97
CA GLU A 549 -9.75 4.73 -16.69
C GLU A 549 -8.28 5.15 -16.48
N LYS A 550 -7.32 4.31 -16.89
CA LYS A 550 -5.88 4.67 -16.86
C LYS A 550 -5.58 5.85 -17.76
N GLU A 551 -6.19 5.91 -18.94
CA GLU A 551 -6.01 7.01 -19.89
C GLU A 551 -6.63 8.31 -19.36
N ALA A 552 -7.83 8.24 -18.78
CA ALA A 552 -8.48 9.39 -18.14
C ALA A 552 -7.66 9.92 -16.95
N LEU A 553 -7.11 9.02 -16.12
CA LEU A 553 -6.21 9.36 -15.02
C LEU A 553 -4.92 10.03 -15.52
N ALA A 554 -4.27 9.44 -16.53
CA ALA A 554 -3.06 9.99 -17.13
C ALA A 554 -3.32 11.38 -17.74
N PHE A 555 -4.41 11.54 -18.50
CA PHE A 555 -4.81 12.84 -19.03
C PHE A 555 -5.03 13.86 -17.92
N ALA A 556 -5.79 13.51 -16.88
CA ALA A 556 -6.05 14.40 -15.75
C ALA A 556 -4.77 14.83 -15.05
N PHE A 557 -3.81 13.92 -14.88
CA PHE A 557 -2.54 14.20 -14.24
C PHE A 557 -1.62 15.07 -15.10
N ILE A 558 -1.44 14.74 -16.38
CA ILE A 558 -0.66 15.55 -17.33
C ILE A 558 -1.20 16.98 -17.38
N THR A 559 -2.52 17.10 -17.47
CA THR A 559 -3.24 18.37 -17.50
C THR A 559 -3.08 19.13 -16.18
N GLY A 560 -3.21 18.45 -15.04
CA GLY A 560 -3.02 19.01 -13.72
C GLY A 560 -1.58 19.50 -13.47
N LEU A 561 -0.59 18.76 -13.96
CA LEU A 561 0.81 19.12 -13.91
C LEU A 561 1.13 20.33 -14.80
N ASN A 562 0.58 20.38 -16.02
CA ASN A 562 0.74 21.52 -16.93
C ASN A 562 0.15 22.81 -16.33
N ILE A 563 -1.00 22.72 -15.65
CA ILE A 563 -1.64 23.86 -14.96
C ILE A 563 -0.84 24.28 -13.71
N ALA A 564 -0.32 23.32 -12.95
CA ALA A 564 0.43 23.59 -11.73
C ALA A 564 1.87 24.07 -12.00
N SER A 565 2.40 23.80 -13.20
CA SER A 565 3.70 24.25 -13.66
C SER A 565 3.72 25.76 -13.91
N GLU A 566 4.83 26.41 -13.57
CA GLU A 566 5.09 27.80 -13.95
C GLU A 566 5.55 27.93 -15.41
N THR A 567 6.08 26.85 -15.99
CA THR A 567 6.42 26.72 -17.40
C THR A 567 5.22 26.21 -18.18
N ALA A 568 4.36 27.13 -18.62
CA ALA A 568 3.23 26.76 -19.49
C ALA A 568 3.74 26.36 -20.88
N ALA A 569 4.11 25.10 -21.05
CA ALA A 569 4.55 24.55 -22.33
C ALA A 569 3.37 24.00 -23.15
N PRO A 570 3.52 23.93 -24.49
CA PRO A 570 2.46 23.49 -25.38
C PRO A 570 2.18 22.01 -25.18
N LEU A 571 0.92 21.64 -25.13
CA LEU A 571 0.46 20.25 -25.06
C LEU A 571 0.23 19.74 -26.49
N ILE A 572 1.06 18.81 -26.96
CA ILE A 572 0.91 18.16 -28.25
C ILE A 572 0.44 16.72 -28.05
N MET A 573 -0.69 16.40 -28.66
CA MET A 573 -1.42 15.14 -28.49
C MET A 573 -1.39 14.37 -29.82
N ASP A 574 -0.68 13.25 -29.94
CA ASP A 574 -0.68 12.41 -31.15
C ASP A 574 -1.75 11.31 -31.04
N THR A 575 -2.75 11.37 -31.91
CA THR A 575 -3.89 10.42 -31.97
C THR A 575 -4.47 10.08 -30.58
N PRO A 576 -4.87 11.10 -29.79
CA PRO A 576 -5.18 10.90 -28.38
C PRO A 576 -6.47 10.10 -28.10
N PHE A 577 -7.29 9.84 -29.11
CA PHE A 577 -8.66 9.32 -28.93
C PHE A 577 -8.87 7.91 -29.47
N GLY A 578 -7.91 7.33 -30.19
CA GLY A 578 -8.10 6.08 -30.95
C GLY A 578 -8.49 4.84 -30.13
N HIS A 579 -8.24 4.83 -28.82
CA HIS A 579 -8.52 3.72 -27.91
C HIS A 579 -9.60 4.01 -26.86
N LEU A 580 -10.13 5.24 -26.84
CA LEU A 580 -11.12 5.69 -25.88
C LEU A 580 -12.55 5.41 -26.35
N ASP A 581 -13.43 5.12 -25.39
CA ASP A 581 -14.87 5.13 -25.67
C ASP A 581 -15.38 6.56 -25.91
N MET A 582 -16.56 6.67 -26.52
CA MET A 582 -17.14 7.97 -26.89
C MET A 582 -17.35 8.90 -25.68
N GLN A 583 -17.61 8.34 -24.50
CA GLN A 583 -17.86 9.12 -23.30
C GLN A 583 -16.57 9.78 -22.79
N HIS A 584 -15.47 9.02 -22.72
CA HIS A 584 -14.17 9.57 -22.35
C HIS A 584 -13.66 10.57 -23.38
N GLN A 585 -13.82 10.28 -24.68
CA GLN A 585 -13.49 11.23 -25.75
C GLN A 585 -14.20 12.57 -25.54
N LYS A 586 -15.52 12.52 -25.32
CA LYS A 586 -16.34 13.71 -25.07
C LYS A 586 -15.88 14.48 -23.84
N ASN A 587 -15.59 13.80 -22.75
CA ASN A 587 -15.18 14.47 -21.53
C ASN A 587 -13.80 15.15 -21.68
N ILE A 588 -12.83 14.50 -22.33
CA ILE A 588 -11.51 15.07 -22.59
C ILE A 588 -11.63 16.28 -23.53
N VAL A 589 -12.40 16.14 -24.59
CA VAL A 589 -12.71 17.21 -25.54
C VAL A 589 -13.25 18.46 -24.83
N ASN A 590 -14.17 18.29 -23.89
CA ASN A 590 -14.73 19.39 -23.11
C ASN A 590 -13.74 19.99 -22.09
N ALA A 591 -12.66 19.29 -21.75
CA ALA A 591 -11.62 19.78 -20.85
C ALA A 591 -10.56 20.65 -21.56
N LEU A 592 -10.20 20.35 -22.82
CA LEU A 592 -9.12 21.03 -23.56
C LEU A 592 -9.21 22.57 -23.62
N PRO A 593 -10.40 23.18 -23.81
CA PRO A 593 -10.51 24.64 -23.87
C PRO A 593 -10.15 25.36 -22.56
N ASN A 594 -10.17 24.64 -21.42
CA ASN A 594 -9.87 25.22 -20.12
C ASN A 594 -8.37 25.28 -19.81
N LEU A 595 -7.51 24.81 -20.72
CA LEU A 595 -6.07 24.80 -20.54
C LEU A 595 -5.45 26.17 -20.83
N PRO A 596 -4.55 26.68 -19.97
CA PRO A 596 -3.88 27.96 -20.18
C PRO A 596 -2.78 27.89 -21.26
N SER A 597 -2.46 26.70 -21.77
CA SER A 597 -1.39 26.43 -22.73
C SER A 597 -1.92 26.23 -24.15
N GLN A 598 -1.02 26.37 -25.14
CA GLN A 598 -1.32 26.00 -26.52
C GLN A 598 -1.50 24.47 -26.63
N VAL A 599 -2.62 24.03 -27.17
CA VAL A 599 -2.95 22.62 -27.39
C VAL A 599 -2.89 22.33 -28.89
N ILE A 600 -2.05 21.38 -29.31
CA ILE A 600 -1.95 20.92 -30.70
C ILE A 600 -2.38 19.46 -30.75
N VAL A 601 -3.52 19.19 -31.37
CA VAL A 601 -4.06 17.83 -31.51
C VAL A 601 -3.77 17.29 -32.90
N LEU A 602 -2.95 16.25 -33.00
CA LEU A 602 -2.71 15.51 -34.24
C LEU A 602 -3.74 14.38 -34.34
N ALA A 603 -4.76 14.56 -35.18
CA ALA A 603 -5.93 13.69 -35.21
C ALA A 603 -6.12 13.01 -36.58
N THR A 604 -6.76 11.85 -36.56
CA THR A 604 -7.37 11.22 -37.73
C THR A 604 -8.83 11.63 -37.85
N ASP A 605 -9.45 11.37 -39.00
CA ASP A 605 -10.89 11.55 -39.18
C ASP A 605 -11.75 10.68 -38.23
N ARG A 606 -11.15 9.65 -37.60
CA ARG A 606 -11.83 8.80 -36.62
C ARG A 606 -11.79 9.36 -35.20
N ASP A 607 -10.80 10.18 -34.90
CA ASP A 607 -10.58 10.74 -33.56
C ASP A 607 -11.60 11.84 -33.22
N PHE A 608 -12.14 12.53 -34.23
CA PHE A 608 -13.17 13.55 -34.07
C PHE A 608 -14.40 13.23 -34.93
N GLN A 609 -15.31 12.42 -34.40
CA GLN A 609 -16.63 12.23 -35.00
C GLN A 609 -17.45 13.52 -34.88
N GLY A 610 -18.40 13.73 -35.81
CA GLY A 610 -19.00 15.05 -36.09
C GLY A 610 -19.51 15.85 -34.88
N GLU A 611 -20.06 15.20 -33.84
CA GLU A 611 -20.51 15.88 -32.62
C GLU A 611 -19.36 16.45 -31.79
N LEU A 612 -18.25 15.72 -31.64
CA LEU A 612 -17.07 16.16 -30.87
C LEU A 612 -16.41 17.39 -31.51
N LEU A 613 -16.31 17.39 -32.85
CA LEU A 613 -15.73 18.52 -33.57
C LEU A 613 -16.61 19.77 -33.46
N GLN A 614 -17.94 19.60 -33.44
CA GLN A 614 -18.87 20.70 -33.24
C GLN A 614 -18.74 21.33 -31.84
N GLU A 615 -18.56 20.52 -30.79
CA GLU A 615 -18.33 21.01 -29.43
C GLU A 615 -17.00 21.79 -29.32
N LEU A 616 -15.93 21.36 -30.02
CA LEU A 616 -14.63 22.05 -29.98
C LEU A 616 -14.55 23.31 -30.84
N ARG A 617 -15.34 23.40 -31.91
CA ARG A 617 -15.23 24.46 -32.93
C ARG A 617 -15.12 25.89 -32.38
N PRO A 618 -15.84 26.30 -31.32
CA PRO A 618 -15.70 27.63 -30.73
C PRO A 618 -14.29 27.93 -30.21
N HIS A 619 -13.56 26.91 -29.78
CA HIS A 619 -12.26 26.99 -29.11
C HIS A 619 -11.07 26.65 -30.01
N ILE A 620 -11.31 26.29 -31.28
CA ILE A 620 -10.26 26.01 -32.26
C ILE A 620 -9.76 27.30 -32.91
N ALA A 621 -8.47 27.57 -32.76
CA ALA A 621 -7.71 28.61 -33.43
C ALA A 621 -7.61 28.35 -34.94
N GLU A 622 -7.14 27.16 -35.32
CA GLU A 622 -6.89 26.80 -36.72
C GLU A 622 -7.01 25.28 -36.91
N ILE A 623 -7.51 24.87 -38.08
CA ILE A 623 -7.53 23.47 -38.51
C ILE A 623 -6.59 23.33 -39.70
N LEU A 624 -5.62 22.44 -39.58
CA LEU A 624 -4.66 22.07 -40.61
C LEU A 624 -5.00 20.67 -41.10
N ASN A 625 -4.77 20.38 -42.37
CA ASN A 625 -4.93 19.05 -42.93
C ASN A 625 -3.62 18.61 -43.58
N ILE A 626 -3.19 17.40 -43.24
CA ILE A 626 -2.09 16.71 -43.87
C ILE A 626 -2.68 15.78 -44.91
N TRP A 627 -2.33 15.98 -46.17
CA TRP A 627 -2.66 15.06 -47.24
C TRP A 627 -1.39 14.62 -47.97
N ARG A 628 -1.46 13.49 -48.68
CA ARG A 628 -0.33 12.93 -49.41
C ARG A 628 -0.51 13.20 -50.89
N ASP A 629 0.45 13.90 -51.47
CA ASP A 629 0.58 14.03 -52.91
C ASP A 629 1.02 12.68 -53.48
N ALA A 630 0.17 12.08 -54.31
CA ALA A 630 0.42 10.76 -54.90
C ALA A 630 1.52 10.79 -55.97
N ASP A 631 1.71 11.93 -56.65
CA ASP A 631 2.68 12.07 -57.75
C ASP A 631 4.08 12.34 -57.21
N GLU A 632 4.17 13.13 -56.13
CA GLU A 632 5.44 13.45 -55.47
C GLU A 632 5.79 12.54 -54.29
N ASP A 633 4.85 11.67 -53.88
CA ASP A 633 4.92 10.79 -52.71
C ASP A 633 5.37 11.55 -51.43
N MET A 634 4.81 12.74 -51.24
CA MET A 634 5.14 13.63 -50.13
C MET A 634 3.91 14.12 -49.38
N SER A 635 4.11 14.40 -48.10
CA SER A 635 3.08 14.99 -47.26
C SER A 635 3.09 16.50 -47.35
N ILE A 636 1.92 17.08 -47.60
CA ILE A 636 1.68 18.52 -47.64
C ILE A 636 0.73 18.87 -46.51
N VAL A 637 0.99 19.99 -45.83
CA VAL A 637 0.13 20.53 -44.78
C VAL A 637 -0.44 21.86 -45.22
N GLU A 638 -1.76 21.96 -45.22
CA GLU A 638 -2.51 23.15 -45.63
C GLU A 638 -3.58 23.50 -44.60
N VAL A 639 -3.97 24.76 -44.56
CA VAL A 639 -5.10 25.20 -43.73
C VAL A 639 -6.39 24.66 -44.34
N ARG A 640 -7.22 24.03 -43.51
CA ARG A 640 -8.54 23.54 -43.90
C ARG A 640 -9.54 24.68 -43.72
N GLU A 641 -10.05 25.21 -44.82
CA GLU A 641 -11.13 26.22 -44.83
C GLU A 641 -12.42 25.73 -44.16
#